data_AF-A0AAN5APG8-F1
#
_entry.id   AF-A0AAN5APG8-F1
#
_cell.length_a   1.000
_cell.length_b   1.000
_cell.length_c   1.000
_cell.angle_alpha   90.00
_cell.angle_beta   90.00
_cell.angle_gamma   90.00
#
_symmetry.space_group_name_H-M   'P 1'
#
loop_
_entity.id
_entity.type
_entity.pdbx_description
1 polymer ?
#
loop_
_entity_poly.entity_id
_entity_poly.type
_entity_poly.pdbx_seq_one_letter_code
_entity_poly.pdbx_strand_id
1 'polypeptide(L)'
;MKYTPILRGLLAIASILITNCTPMEEEKQKQQQYHSQRLPFGKVLPQGWIKAQMDHDLKAGFVGHLDELVPDLIKEDDIYGKDRLTKKVKSKDVGAVNSEGEWDVQFLWWNSETQSNWWDGYIRHALMTDDAAAMAKAKTYVQQKLATQDADGYIGIYADDLRYKHQTENGELWAQASLFRGLLSWYEATGDGSVLEAVLKAVEVTMEAYPINASTPFKTDKPFAGVGHGLTFTDVCEQLYRITGEKRYRDYAVFLYQDYNQHEMAEEDVLMKNLQDPAYKFKGHGVHTYEHLRALATTAEHTRSDQYKIALEHYLDKLSHVISPSGGPIGDEWIFGRTADADSTGYEYCSLQELLDSYALLLEYSQDARWADKMEWLIFNAAQGARHPERSSIAYCKSDNSYSMCGHINDPQCEESKENRYKYSPVHQDIAVCCVPNAGRIYPYYIMNMWAQEKDQLQLNLYGASELTTEIADAPIKIQQLTDYPYTTTIQLNINNPKAKDFNLKFRVPQWAEAVLVNDKQASLPSDGFKTIPVKGTEKQLSITFEQTVNITPFHESHLVTCGPLLYALPLEGKSDTIKKYTYRDFFDEKIPFTTDPRIAWKIDLHQTIALPENGKLKVKMKSPGGSQTAEMVPIAKTVLRKSVF
;
A
#
# COMPACT_ATOMS: atom_id res chain seq x y z
N MET A 1 77.87 -16.68 16.92
CA MET A 1 78.03 -15.44 17.70
C MET A 1 77.51 -14.28 16.85
N LYS A 2 76.44 -13.62 17.33
CA LYS A 2 75.93 -12.26 17.05
C LYS A 2 75.89 -11.64 15.61
N TYR A 3 74.64 -11.46 15.14
CA TYR A 3 73.95 -10.23 14.66
C TYR A 3 74.55 -9.32 13.54
N THR A 4 73.90 -9.38 12.35
CA THR A 4 73.12 -8.36 11.56
C THR A 4 73.42 -6.82 11.65
N PRO A 5 72.86 -5.95 10.76
CA PRO A 5 72.67 -5.96 9.29
C PRO A 5 72.93 -4.59 8.58
N ILE A 6 72.95 -4.56 7.23
CA ILE A 6 72.65 -3.35 6.41
C ILE A 6 71.71 -3.72 5.24
N LEU A 7 70.86 -2.73 4.93
CA LEU A 7 69.75 -2.60 3.98
C LEU A 7 69.95 -2.96 2.48
N ARG A 8 68.80 -3.36 1.90
CA ARG A 8 68.23 -3.10 0.55
C ARG A 8 68.81 -3.76 -0.72
N GLY A 9 67.91 -4.46 -1.45
CA GLY A 9 68.01 -4.68 -2.90
C GLY A 9 67.09 -5.76 -3.49
N LEU A 10 65.89 -5.35 -3.94
CA LEU A 10 65.11 -5.78 -5.13
C LEU A 10 64.59 -7.24 -5.39
N LEU A 11 63.32 -7.24 -5.82
CA LEU A 11 62.60 -8.13 -6.77
C LEU A 11 62.13 -9.54 -6.33
N ALA A 12 60.80 -9.69 -6.19
CA ALA A 12 60.08 -10.87 -6.65
C ALA A 12 58.58 -10.58 -6.87
N ILE A 13 58.10 -11.05 -8.03
CA ILE A 13 56.73 -11.02 -8.56
C ILE A 13 55.82 -11.92 -7.70
N ALA A 14 54.62 -11.46 -7.37
CA ALA A 14 53.55 -12.30 -6.82
C ALA A 14 52.26 -12.09 -7.62
N SER A 15 51.91 -13.10 -8.39
CA SER A 15 50.66 -13.24 -9.14
C SER A 15 49.49 -13.29 -8.16
N ILE A 16 48.57 -12.32 -8.26
CA ILE A 16 47.28 -12.38 -7.57
C ILE A 16 46.32 -13.16 -8.46
N LEU A 17 45.92 -14.33 -7.99
CA LEU A 17 44.77 -15.07 -8.50
C LEU A 17 43.53 -14.21 -8.31
N ILE A 18 43.03 -13.63 -9.39
CA ILE A 18 41.68 -13.09 -9.47
C ILE A 18 40.76 -14.32 -9.55
N THR A 19 40.19 -14.72 -8.41
CA THR A 19 39.01 -15.58 -8.43
C THR A 19 37.87 -14.77 -9.01
N ASN A 20 37.50 -15.06 -10.26
CA ASN A 20 36.27 -14.62 -10.89
C ASN A 20 35.09 -15.16 -10.07
N CYS A 21 34.58 -14.38 -9.11
CA CYS A 21 33.24 -14.56 -8.60
C CYS A 21 32.28 -14.15 -9.72
N THR A 22 31.38 -15.04 -10.11
CA THR A 22 30.35 -14.72 -11.11
C THR A 22 29.28 -13.82 -10.48
N PRO A 23 28.57 -12.98 -11.26
CA PRO A 23 27.47 -12.14 -10.74
C PRO A 23 26.40 -12.93 -9.95
N MET A 24 26.22 -14.22 -10.29
CA MET A 24 25.33 -15.15 -9.59
C MET A 24 25.75 -15.49 -8.15
N GLU A 25 27.06 -15.52 -7.85
CA GLU A 25 27.53 -15.80 -6.48
C GLU A 25 27.38 -14.59 -5.56
N GLU A 26 27.50 -13.37 -6.10
CA GLU A 26 27.15 -12.14 -5.38
C GLU A 26 25.63 -12.03 -5.15
N GLU A 27 24.79 -12.45 -6.09
CA GLU A 27 23.33 -12.57 -5.87
C GLU A 27 22.99 -13.60 -4.77
N LYS A 28 23.64 -14.77 -4.77
CA LYS A 28 23.39 -15.80 -3.75
C LYS A 28 23.79 -15.37 -2.33
N GLN A 29 24.79 -14.51 -2.17
CA GLN A 29 25.17 -13.94 -0.87
C GLN A 29 24.20 -12.83 -0.41
N LYS A 30 23.58 -12.09 -1.33
CA LYS A 30 22.51 -11.12 -1.02
C LYS A 30 21.19 -11.79 -0.59
N GLN A 31 20.94 -13.02 -1.04
CA GLN A 31 19.69 -13.79 -0.81
C GLN A 31 19.49 -14.33 0.62
N GLN A 32 20.44 -14.16 1.56
CA GLN A 32 20.38 -14.81 2.89
C GLN A 32 19.86 -13.90 4.02
N GLN A 33 19.19 -12.81 3.68
CA GLN A 33 18.98 -11.67 4.58
C GLN A 33 17.64 -11.64 5.33
N TYR A 34 16.62 -12.30 4.79
CA TYR A 34 15.27 -12.44 5.36
C TYR A 34 14.87 -13.91 5.44
N HIS A 35 13.96 -14.26 6.36
CA HIS A 35 13.46 -15.64 6.50
C HIS A 35 12.71 -16.12 5.25
N SER A 36 11.93 -15.26 4.60
CA SER A 36 11.35 -15.45 3.28
C SER A 36 11.44 -14.12 2.54
N GLN A 37 11.74 -14.18 1.24
CA GLN A 37 12.02 -12.98 0.46
C GLN A 37 10.81 -12.61 -0.40
N ARG A 38 10.44 -11.33 -0.32
CA ARG A 38 9.59 -10.70 -1.34
C ARG A 38 10.27 -10.87 -2.70
N LEU A 39 9.51 -11.32 -3.69
CA LEU A 39 10.01 -11.41 -5.06
C LEU A 39 10.18 -9.99 -5.63
N PRO A 40 11.20 -9.74 -6.48
CA PRO A 40 11.33 -8.48 -7.18
C PRO A 40 10.05 -8.10 -7.91
N PHE A 41 9.75 -6.80 -7.97
CA PHE A 41 8.60 -6.32 -8.72
C PHE A 41 8.65 -6.79 -10.19
N GLY A 42 7.49 -7.12 -10.77
CA GLY A 42 7.38 -7.65 -12.13
C GLY A 42 7.43 -9.18 -12.25
N LYS A 43 7.72 -9.92 -11.17
CA LYS A 43 7.68 -11.40 -11.16
C LYS A 43 6.27 -11.97 -11.10
N VAL A 44 5.31 -11.21 -10.57
CA VAL A 44 3.89 -11.58 -10.51
C VAL A 44 3.09 -10.57 -11.33
N LEU A 45 2.35 -11.05 -12.32
CA LEU A 45 1.52 -10.23 -13.20
C LEU A 45 0.03 -10.58 -13.02
N PRO A 46 -0.88 -9.59 -13.04
CA PRO A 46 -2.31 -9.82 -12.94
C PRO A 46 -2.86 -10.57 -14.16
N GLN A 47 -3.91 -11.36 -13.93
CA GLN A 47 -4.72 -12.00 -14.96
C GLN A 47 -6.22 -11.78 -14.63
N GLY A 48 -7.11 -12.33 -15.46
CA GLY A 48 -8.55 -12.36 -15.19
C GLY A 48 -9.16 -10.98 -14.91
N TRP A 49 -10.10 -10.94 -13.96
CA TRP A 49 -10.83 -9.71 -13.63
C TRP A 49 -9.93 -8.63 -13.02
N ILE A 50 -8.87 -9.00 -12.28
CA ILE A 50 -7.91 -8.06 -11.71
C ILE A 50 -7.19 -7.31 -12.84
N LYS A 51 -6.69 -8.04 -13.85
CA LYS A 51 -6.08 -7.42 -15.02
C LYS A 51 -7.07 -6.53 -15.77
N ALA A 52 -8.31 -6.99 -15.95
CA ALA A 52 -9.34 -6.23 -16.65
C ALA A 52 -9.65 -4.89 -15.96
N GLN A 53 -9.71 -4.87 -14.62
CA GLN A 53 -9.91 -3.63 -13.85
C GLN A 53 -8.70 -2.69 -13.96
N MET A 54 -7.47 -3.22 -13.83
CA MET A 54 -6.26 -2.42 -14.00
C MET A 54 -6.13 -1.85 -15.43
N ASP A 55 -6.43 -2.66 -16.45
CA ASP A 55 -6.49 -2.21 -17.85
C ASP A 55 -7.52 -1.09 -18.03
N HIS A 56 -8.70 -1.22 -17.43
CA HIS A 56 -9.73 -0.18 -17.45
C HIS A 56 -9.26 1.10 -16.77
N ASP A 57 -8.69 0.99 -15.57
CA ASP A 57 -8.16 2.12 -14.80
C ASP A 57 -7.08 2.88 -15.58
N LEU A 58 -6.24 2.16 -16.32
CA LEU A 58 -5.16 2.72 -17.14
C LEU A 58 -5.64 3.31 -18.47
N LYS A 59 -6.67 2.75 -19.11
CA LYS A 59 -7.09 3.14 -20.48
C LYS A 59 -8.28 4.10 -20.52
N ALA A 60 -9.10 4.08 -19.48
CA ALA A 60 -10.34 4.85 -19.40
C ALA A 60 -10.53 5.52 -18.04
N GLY A 61 -9.77 5.13 -17.02
CA GLY A 61 -9.95 5.58 -15.65
C GLY A 61 -8.97 6.63 -15.15
N PHE A 62 -9.10 6.98 -13.87
CA PHE A 62 -8.31 8.04 -13.23
C PHE A 62 -6.81 7.73 -13.18
N VAL A 63 -6.40 6.44 -13.19
CA VAL A 63 -4.98 6.08 -13.23
C VAL A 63 -4.36 6.53 -14.56
N GLY A 64 -5.02 6.28 -15.68
CA GLY A 64 -4.54 6.65 -17.02
C GLY A 64 -4.51 8.13 -17.33
N HIS A 65 -5.42 8.88 -16.72
CA HIS A 65 -5.85 10.19 -17.20
C HIS A 65 -5.79 11.31 -16.15
N LEU A 66 -5.13 11.12 -15.01
CA LEU A 66 -5.00 12.19 -14.01
C LEU A 66 -4.33 13.44 -14.60
N ASP A 67 -3.39 13.27 -15.54
CA ASP A 67 -2.75 14.34 -16.29
C ASP A 67 -3.67 15.08 -17.28
N GLU A 68 -4.81 14.51 -17.64
CA GLU A 68 -5.88 15.19 -18.40
C GLU A 68 -6.87 15.88 -17.47
N LEU A 69 -7.04 15.35 -16.25
CA LEU A 69 -8.01 15.81 -15.27
C LEU A 69 -7.51 17.01 -14.45
N VAL A 70 -6.21 17.04 -14.12
CA VAL A 70 -5.51 18.13 -13.41
C VAL A 70 -4.16 18.41 -14.08
N PRO A 71 -4.18 18.96 -15.30
CA PRO A 71 -2.95 19.18 -16.08
C PRO A 71 -1.98 20.15 -15.40
N ASP A 72 -2.46 21.21 -14.76
CA ASP A 72 -1.62 22.22 -14.08
C ASP A 72 -0.71 21.57 -13.02
N LEU A 73 -1.28 20.62 -12.27
CA LEU A 73 -0.59 19.89 -11.21
C LEU A 73 0.36 18.81 -11.73
N ILE A 74 0.00 18.13 -12.82
CA ILE A 74 0.70 16.91 -13.28
C ILE A 74 1.67 17.16 -14.44
N LYS A 75 1.32 18.06 -15.37
CA LYS A 75 2.07 18.36 -16.60
C LYS A 75 2.81 19.68 -16.53
N GLU A 76 2.20 20.71 -15.93
CA GLU A 76 2.73 22.07 -16.03
C GLU A 76 3.75 22.40 -14.94
N ASP A 77 3.62 21.83 -13.73
CA ASP A 77 4.59 21.95 -12.63
C ASP A 77 5.67 20.86 -12.68
N ASP A 78 6.84 21.16 -13.26
CA ASP A 78 8.00 20.26 -13.22
C ASP A 78 8.81 20.46 -11.92
N ILE A 79 8.18 20.10 -10.79
CA ILE A 79 8.68 20.35 -9.43
C ILE A 79 10.06 19.72 -9.14
N TYR A 80 10.43 18.68 -9.88
CA TYR A 80 11.73 18.01 -9.76
C TYR A 80 12.82 18.56 -10.69
N GLY A 81 12.43 19.41 -11.64
CA GLY A 81 13.30 19.96 -12.67
C GLY A 81 13.29 21.48 -12.66
N LYS A 82 12.74 22.10 -13.69
CA LYS A 82 12.84 23.57 -13.87
C LYS A 82 12.04 24.36 -12.81
N ASP A 83 11.02 23.77 -12.19
CA ASP A 83 10.09 24.43 -11.25
C ASP A 83 10.38 24.07 -9.79
N ARG A 84 11.61 23.62 -9.49
CA ARG A 84 12.09 23.41 -8.12
C ARG A 84 11.85 24.62 -7.23
N LEU A 85 11.54 24.32 -5.98
CA LEU A 85 11.33 25.32 -4.94
C LEU A 85 12.65 26.03 -4.61
N THR A 86 12.60 27.36 -4.55
CA THR A 86 13.71 28.26 -4.18
C THR A 86 13.22 29.26 -3.15
N LYS A 87 14.12 29.99 -2.46
CA LYS A 87 13.72 31.05 -1.52
C LYS A 87 12.91 32.20 -2.15
N LYS A 88 12.82 32.26 -3.48
CA LYS A 88 12.19 33.35 -4.24
C LYS A 88 10.85 32.96 -4.86
N VAL A 89 10.42 31.70 -4.74
CA VAL A 89 9.15 31.24 -5.33
C VAL A 89 7.97 31.96 -4.69
N LYS A 90 7.01 32.38 -5.51
CA LYS A 90 5.68 32.84 -5.07
C LYS A 90 4.63 31.79 -5.48
N SER A 91 3.53 31.75 -4.72
CA SER A 91 2.38 30.82 -4.77
C SER A 91 2.13 30.11 -6.12
N LYS A 92 1.94 28.78 -6.06
CA LYS A 92 1.48 27.91 -7.16
C LYS A 92 0.27 27.08 -6.69
N ASP A 93 -0.52 26.54 -7.62
CA ASP A 93 -1.60 25.59 -7.31
C ASP A 93 -0.99 24.34 -6.64
N VAL A 94 -1.50 23.97 -5.46
CA VAL A 94 -1.01 22.84 -4.64
C VAL A 94 -1.89 21.58 -4.71
N GLY A 95 -2.84 21.52 -5.66
CA GLY A 95 -3.77 20.40 -5.77
C GLY A 95 -4.88 20.38 -4.71
N ALA A 96 -5.11 21.52 -4.04
CA ALA A 96 -6.19 21.75 -3.09
C ALA A 96 -6.80 23.14 -3.31
N VAL A 97 -8.14 23.25 -3.34
CA VAL A 97 -8.86 24.53 -3.49
C VAL A 97 -9.57 24.91 -2.17
N ASN A 98 -8.84 25.48 -1.21
CA ASN A 98 -9.31 26.56 -0.30
C ASN A 98 -8.39 26.79 0.91
N SER A 99 -7.72 27.95 0.94
CA SER A 99 -8.04 29.06 1.85
C SER A 99 -7.17 30.26 1.48
N GLU A 100 -7.77 31.44 1.42
CA GLU A 100 -7.04 32.69 1.20
C GLU A 100 -6.11 32.95 2.39
N GLY A 101 -4.80 32.85 2.16
CA GLY A 101 -3.73 33.14 3.11
C GLY A 101 -2.37 33.16 2.41
N GLU A 102 -1.41 33.94 2.94
CA GLU A 102 -0.04 33.93 2.44
C GLU A 102 0.58 32.54 2.66
N TRP A 103 0.67 31.74 1.61
CA TRP A 103 1.32 30.43 1.65
C TRP A 103 2.83 30.60 1.89
N ASP A 104 3.33 30.03 2.98
CA ASP A 104 4.77 29.79 3.10
C ASP A 104 5.19 28.82 1.99
N VAL A 105 6.29 29.14 1.29
CA VAL A 105 6.90 28.33 0.20
C VAL A 105 7.08 26.86 0.60
N GLN A 106 7.15 26.61 1.91
CA GLN A 106 7.31 25.30 2.53
C GLN A 106 6.08 24.40 2.44
N PHE A 107 4.89 24.84 2.02
CA PHE A 107 3.74 23.95 1.77
C PHE A 107 3.63 23.51 0.31
N LEU A 108 4.48 24.05 -0.57
CA LEU A 108 4.43 23.80 -2.01
C LEU A 108 5.00 22.42 -2.41
N TRP A 109 5.49 21.62 -1.45
CA TRP A 109 5.94 20.25 -1.69
C TRP A 109 4.78 19.29 -1.99
N TRP A 110 3.54 19.64 -1.66
CA TRP A 110 2.38 18.76 -1.85
C TRP A 110 2.20 18.28 -3.30
N ASN A 111 2.58 19.11 -4.28
CA ASN A 111 2.53 18.69 -5.69
C ASN A 111 3.40 17.47 -5.97
N SER A 112 4.52 17.35 -5.25
CA SER A 112 5.37 16.17 -5.31
C SER A 112 4.65 14.92 -4.84
N GLU A 113 3.86 15.01 -3.76
CA GLU A 113 3.09 13.88 -3.25
C GLU A 113 2.10 13.40 -4.31
N THR A 114 1.29 14.31 -4.85
CA THR A 114 0.32 13.97 -5.89
C THR A 114 1.00 13.37 -7.11
N GLN A 115 2.00 14.06 -7.66
CA GLN A 115 2.69 13.62 -8.87
C GLN A 115 3.36 12.26 -8.66
N SER A 116 4.13 12.11 -7.58
CA SER A 116 4.96 10.92 -7.37
C SER A 116 4.13 9.70 -7.01
N ASN A 117 3.10 9.85 -6.17
CA ASN A 117 2.18 8.74 -5.88
C ASN A 117 1.37 8.33 -7.12
N TRP A 118 1.01 9.29 -7.98
CA TRP A 118 0.30 8.96 -9.22
C TRP A 118 1.21 8.22 -10.19
N TRP A 119 2.45 8.70 -10.36
CA TRP A 119 3.44 8.03 -11.21
C TRP A 119 3.85 6.67 -10.68
N ASP A 120 3.93 6.45 -9.37
CA ASP A 120 4.10 5.11 -8.78
C ASP A 120 2.99 4.15 -9.23
N GLY A 121 1.72 4.56 -9.06
CA GLY A 121 0.56 3.80 -9.53
C GLY A 121 0.59 3.56 -11.05
N TYR A 122 0.87 4.61 -11.84
CA TYR A 122 0.92 4.57 -13.30
C TYR A 122 2.02 3.64 -13.84
N ILE A 123 3.25 3.80 -13.35
CA ILE A 123 4.41 2.99 -13.74
C ILE A 123 4.11 1.52 -13.49
N ARG A 124 3.59 1.19 -12.30
CA ARG A 124 3.28 -0.19 -11.95
C ARG A 124 2.14 -0.76 -12.79
N HIS A 125 1.10 0.02 -13.10
CA HIS A 125 0.05 -0.39 -14.01
C HIS A 125 0.59 -0.67 -15.41
N ALA A 126 1.42 0.22 -15.96
CA ALA A 126 2.04 0.03 -17.27
C ALA A 126 2.86 -1.27 -17.31
N LEU A 127 3.71 -1.50 -16.30
CA LEU A 127 4.55 -2.69 -16.19
C LEU A 127 3.75 -3.99 -16.00
N MET A 128 2.64 -3.94 -15.26
CA MET A 128 1.84 -5.12 -14.94
C MET A 128 0.81 -5.50 -16.00
N THR A 129 0.31 -4.54 -16.78
CA THR A 129 -0.73 -4.77 -17.79
C THR A 129 -0.19 -5.01 -19.20
N ASP A 130 1.11 -4.78 -19.41
CA ASP A 130 1.82 -4.85 -20.69
C ASP A 130 1.20 -3.95 -21.77
N ASP A 131 0.74 -2.76 -21.36
CA ASP A 131 0.21 -1.76 -22.29
C ASP A 131 1.36 -0.94 -22.92
N ALA A 132 1.58 -1.11 -24.23
CA ALA A 132 2.72 -0.51 -24.92
C ALA A 132 2.72 1.03 -24.89
N ALA A 133 1.56 1.68 -24.94
CA ALA A 133 1.47 3.13 -24.92
C ALA A 133 1.78 3.68 -23.52
N ALA A 134 1.22 3.04 -22.49
CA ALA A 134 1.52 3.38 -21.10
C ALA A 134 2.99 3.11 -20.75
N MET A 135 3.55 2.00 -21.22
CA MET A 135 4.97 1.68 -21.05
C MET A 135 5.88 2.73 -21.68
N ALA A 136 5.55 3.23 -22.87
CA ALA A 136 6.30 4.32 -23.49
C ALA A 136 6.19 5.64 -22.71
N LYS A 137 5.00 5.97 -22.20
CA LYS A 137 4.77 7.15 -21.35
C LYS A 137 5.55 7.06 -20.04
N ALA A 138 5.49 5.91 -19.36
CA ALA A 138 6.23 5.62 -18.14
C ALA A 138 7.75 5.70 -18.36
N LYS A 139 8.27 5.08 -19.43
CA LYS A 139 9.69 5.16 -19.79
C LYS A 139 10.15 6.60 -20.00
N THR A 140 9.36 7.39 -20.73
CA THR A 140 9.66 8.80 -21.00
C THR A 140 9.74 9.59 -19.70
N TYR A 141 8.76 9.40 -18.81
CA TYR A 141 8.76 10.04 -17.49
C TYR A 141 10.00 9.65 -16.67
N VAL A 142 10.32 8.36 -16.57
CA VAL A 142 11.50 7.87 -15.83
C VAL A 142 12.76 8.56 -16.36
N GLN A 143 12.97 8.56 -17.68
CA GLN A 143 14.12 9.21 -18.31
C GLN A 143 14.18 10.72 -18.03
N GLN A 144 13.04 11.40 -18.04
CA GLN A 144 12.96 12.81 -17.69
C GLN A 144 13.34 13.07 -16.24
N LYS A 145 12.92 12.22 -15.29
CA LYS A 145 13.29 12.37 -13.87
C LYS A 145 14.75 12.01 -13.59
N LEU A 146 15.33 11.05 -14.31
CA LEU A 146 16.78 10.84 -14.23
C LEU A 146 17.56 12.05 -14.75
N ALA A 147 17.06 12.72 -15.80
CA ALA A 147 17.71 13.88 -16.39
C ALA A 147 17.67 15.14 -15.49
N THR A 148 16.89 15.15 -14.40
CA THR A 148 16.92 16.24 -13.42
C THR A 148 18.01 16.07 -12.36
N GLN A 149 18.75 14.95 -12.35
CA GLN A 149 19.83 14.73 -11.40
C GLN A 149 20.94 15.77 -11.58
N ASP A 150 21.30 16.46 -10.49
CA ASP A 150 22.39 17.43 -10.51
C ASP A 150 23.77 16.76 -10.51
N ALA A 151 24.80 17.57 -10.72
CA ALA A 151 26.19 17.11 -10.77
C ALA A 151 26.68 16.43 -9.47
N ASP A 152 26.11 16.80 -8.32
CA ASP A 152 26.39 16.17 -7.02
C ASP A 152 25.61 14.86 -6.80
N GLY A 153 24.64 14.55 -7.68
CA GLY A 153 23.77 13.39 -7.57
C GLY A 153 22.38 13.68 -7.00
N TYR A 154 22.07 14.92 -6.60
CA TYR A 154 20.78 15.27 -6.01
C TYR A 154 19.62 15.05 -7.00
N ILE A 155 18.57 14.40 -6.52
CA ILE A 155 17.25 14.37 -7.14
C ILE A 155 16.25 14.76 -6.05
N GLY A 156 15.50 15.84 -6.26
CA GLY A 156 14.54 16.34 -5.31
C GLY A 156 13.87 17.62 -5.79
N ILE A 157 13.10 18.24 -4.89
CA ILE A 157 12.21 19.36 -5.20
C ILE A 157 12.79 20.74 -4.85
N TYR A 158 13.96 20.79 -4.21
CA TYR A 158 14.58 22.03 -3.75
C TYR A 158 15.82 22.38 -4.58
N ALA A 159 16.01 23.68 -4.85
CA ALA A 159 17.27 24.20 -5.34
C ALA A 159 18.32 24.27 -4.22
N ASP A 160 19.61 24.43 -4.59
CA ASP A 160 20.78 24.37 -3.70
C ASP A 160 20.69 25.27 -2.45
N ASP A 161 19.92 26.35 -2.53
CA ASP A 161 19.73 27.31 -1.44
C ASP A 161 18.81 26.81 -0.32
N LEU A 162 18.00 25.78 -0.60
CA LEU A 162 17.02 25.19 0.32
C LEU A 162 17.31 23.74 0.74
N ARG A 163 18.05 22.97 -0.07
CA ARG A 163 18.36 21.55 0.21
C ARG A 163 18.89 21.37 1.62
N TYR A 164 18.23 20.50 2.38
CA TYR A 164 18.60 20.08 3.73
C TYR A 164 18.76 21.23 4.75
N LYS A 165 18.20 22.42 4.46
CA LYS A 165 18.36 23.66 5.27
C LYS A 165 17.01 24.18 5.75
N HIS A 166 16.25 23.34 6.46
CA HIS A 166 14.95 23.72 7.03
C HIS A 166 15.05 23.99 8.53
N GLN A 167 14.13 24.83 9.03
CA GLN A 167 13.93 25.12 10.47
C GLN A 167 12.46 24.96 10.90
N THR A 168 11.57 24.73 9.92
CA THR A 168 10.12 24.61 10.05
C THR A 168 9.64 23.48 9.10
N GLU A 169 8.51 23.63 8.42
CA GLU A 169 7.98 22.64 7.47
C GLU A 169 8.96 22.32 6.32
N ASN A 170 9.02 21.05 5.91
CA ASN A 170 9.92 20.55 4.89
C ASN A 170 9.39 19.25 4.26
N GLY A 171 9.23 19.23 2.94
CA GLY A 171 8.81 18.03 2.21
C GLY A 171 9.92 17.26 1.51
N GLU A 172 11.20 17.58 1.75
CA GLU A 172 12.32 17.05 0.95
C GLU A 172 12.40 15.52 0.98
N LEU A 173 12.44 14.94 2.18
CA LEU A 173 12.54 13.49 2.34
C LEU A 173 11.29 12.79 1.83
N TRP A 174 10.11 13.37 2.00
CA TRP A 174 8.86 12.82 1.49
C TRP A 174 8.80 12.80 -0.04
N ALA A 175 9.19 13.91 -0.67
CA ALA A 175 9.29 14.01 -2.12
C ALA A 175 10.24 12.95 -2.69
N GLN A 176 11.44 12.84 -2.11
CA GLN A 176 12.38 11.80 -2.51
C GLN A 176 11.80 10.39 -2.28
N ALA A 177 11.19 10.12 -1.12
CA ALA A 177 10.62 8.82 -0.80
C ALA A 177 9.52 8.39 -1.79
N SER A 178 8.61 9.30 -2.11
CA SER A 178 7.50 9.04 -3.04
C SER A 178 8.00 8.86 -4.49
N LEU A 179 8.97 9.66 -4.96
CA LEU A 179 9.55 9.47 -6.30
C LEU A 179 10.35 8.18 -6.42
N PHE A 180 11.23 7.91 -5.46
CA PHE A 180 12.16 6.79 -5.55
C PHE A 180 11.45 5.44 -5.48
N ARG A 181 10.32 5.32 -4.78
CA ARG A 181 9.47 4.11 -4.81
C ARG A 181 9.04 3.72 -6.23
N GLY A 182 8.59 4.70 -7.02
CA GLY A 182 8.23 4.50 -8.42
C GLY A 182 9.44 4.14 -9.30
N LEU A 183 10.55 4.88 -9.16
CA LEU A 183 11.79 4.62 -9.92
C LEU A 183 12.39 3.23 -9.61
N LEU A 184 12.45 2.84 -8.35
CA LEU A 184 12.97 1.52 -7.96
C LEU A 184 12.06 0.39 -8.46
N SER A 185 10.74 0.60 -8.53
CA SER A 185 9.84 -0.38 -9.16
C SER A 185 10.14 -0.57 -10.66
N TRP A 186 10.49 0.51 -11.36
CA TRP A 186 10.93 0.42 -12.75
C TRP A 186 12.23 -0.38 -12.87
N TYR A 187 13.22 -0.10 -12.01
CA TYR A 187 14.46 -0.86 -11.97
C TYR A 187 14.21 -2.36 -11.75
N GLU A 188 13.43 -2.73 -10.72
CA GLU A 188 13.17 -4.13 -10.38
C GLU A 188 12.49 -4.90 -11.52
N ALA A 189 11.55 -4.28 -12.24
CA ALA A 189 10.86 -4.94 -13.35
C ALA A 189 11.66 -4.96 -14.67
N THR A 190 12.47 -3.95 -14.95
CA THR A 190 13.12 -3.79 -16.26
C THR A 190 14.60 -4.16 -16.27
N GLY A 191 15.25 -4.15 -15.11
CA GLY A 191 16.71 -4.27 -14.98
C GLY A 191 17.50 -3.05 -15.46
N ASP A 192 16.85 -1.88 -15.62
CA ASP A 192 17.53 -0.65 -16.05
C ASP A 192 18.47 -0.11 -14.96
N GLY A 193 19.73 -0.54 -15.01
CA GLY A 193 20.75 -0.16 -14.03
C GLY A 193 21.02 1.34 -13.93
N SER A 194 20.68 2.13 -14.96
CA SER A 194 20.84 3.59 -14.89
C SER A 194 19.90 4.23 -13.85
N VAL A 195 18.72 3.65 -13.65
CA VAL A 195 17.77 4.10 -12.64
C VAL A 195 18.30 3.82 -11.24
N LEU A 196 18.80 2.60 -11.00
CA LEU A 196 19.38 2.25 -9.71
C LEU A 196 20.59 3.13 -9.39
N GLU A 197 21.50 3.32 -10.34
CA GLU A 197 22.68 4.18 -10.16
C GLU A 197 22.28 5.61 -9.76
N ALA A 198 21.28 6.18 -10.44
CA ALA A 198 20.80 7.52 -10.12
C ALA A 198 20.19 7.60 -8.71
N VAL A 199 19.36 6.64 -8.32
CA VAL A 199 18.76 6.60 -6.97
C VAL A 199 19.84 6.40 -5.91
N LEU A 200 20.83 5.52 -6.12
CA LEU A 200 21.94 5.32 -5.19
C LEU A 200 22.73 6.62 -4.95
N LYS A 201 23.05 7.37 -6.01
CA LYS A 201 23.70 8.67 -5.90
C LYS A 201 22.86 9.68 -5.13
N ALA A 202 21.56 9.77 -5.43
CA ALA A 202 20.67 10.70 -4.76
C ALA A 202 20.49 10.39 -3.26
N VAL A 203 20.40 9.10 -2.91
CA VAL A 203 20.36 8.67 -1.51
C VAL A 203 21.70 8.93 -0.80
N GLU A 204 22.84 8.79 -1.49
CA GLU A 204 24.15 9.17 -0.94
C GLU A 204 24.17 10.65 -0.53
N VAL A 205 23.70 11.55 -1.40
CA VAL A 205 23.62 12.99 -1.10
C VAL A 205 22.78 13.24 0.17
N THR A 206 21.64 12.55 0.30
CA THR A 206 20.80 12.66 1.52
C THR A 206 21.52 12.13 2.76
N MET A 207 22.22 11.00 2.66
CA MET A 207 22.98 10.42 3.78
C MET A 207 24.20 11.27 4.18
N GLU A 208 24.86 11.93 3.22
CA GLU A 208 25.96 12.87 3.48
C GLU A 208 25.46 14.18 4.10
N ALA A 209 24.27 14.64 3.73
CA ALA A 209 23.63 15.81 4.33
C ALA A 209 23.15 15.54 5.77
N TYR A 210 22.70 14.32 6.04
CA TYR A 210 22.22 13.87 7.35
C TYR A 210 22.99 12.65 7.87
N PRO A 211 24.29 12.79 8.19
CA PRO A 211 25.09 11.67 8.66
C PRO A 211 24.55 11.09 9.97
N ILE A 212 24.54 9.75 10.04
CA ILE A 212 24.13 8.98 11.22
C ILE A 212 24.90 9.48 12.45
N ASN A 213 24.18 9.74 13.54
CA ASN A 213 24.71 10.22 14.83
C ASN A 213 25.45 11.57 14.80
N ALA A 214 25.41 12.31 13.69
CA ALA A 214 26.02 13.63 13.55
C ALA A 214 25.05 14.67 12.97
N SER A 215 23.78 14.31 12.80
CA SER A 215 22.71 15.18 12.30
C SER A 215 21.39 14.88 12.99
N THR A 216 20.42 15.77 12.80
CA THR A 216 19.06 15.64 13.32
C THR A 216 18.04 16.01 12.22
N PRO A 217 17.77 15.12 11.25
CA PRO A 217 16.90 15.41 10.11
C PRO A 217 15.47 15.83 10.47
N PHE A 218 14.97 15.46 11.66
CA PHE A 218 13.61 15.81 12.09
C PHE A 218 13.55 16.93 13.12
N LYS A 219 14.69 17.53 13.50
CA LYS A 219 14.70 18.65 14.45
C LYS A 219 14.26 19.95 13.76
N THR A 220 13.13 20.47 14.20
CA THR A 220 12.53 21.69 13.65
C THR A 220 11.75 22.46 14.73
N ASP A 221 11.59 23.77 14.58
CA ASP A 221 10.90 24.61 15.57
C ASP A 221 9.37 24.43 15.52
N LYS A 222 8.84 24.04 14.36
CA LYS A 222 7.41 23.86 14.08
C LYS A 222 7.21 22.68 13.12
N PRO A 223 7.32 21.43 13.62
CA PRO A 223 7.09 20.25 12.79
C PRO A 223 5.64 20.22 12.32
N PHE A 224 5.45 19.82 11.08
CA PHE A 224 4.13 19.54 10.51
C PHE A 224 4.28 18.50 9.38
N ALA A 225 3.19 18.25 8.66
CA ALA A 225 2.98 17.12 7.77
C ALA A 225 4.20 16.67 6.93
N GLY A 226 4.90 17.58 6.25
CA GLY A 226 6.00 17.19 5.36
C GLY A 226 7.20 16.61 6.11
N VAL A 227 7.53 17.18 7.26
CA VAL A 227 8.56 16.68 8.17
C VAL A 227 8.16 15.30 8.70
N GLY A 228 6.90 15.14 9.09
CA GLY A 228 6.32 13.86 9.53
C GLY A 228 6.40 12.78 8.45
N HIS A 229 5.88 13.05 7.26
CA HIS A 229 5.97 12.17 6.09
C HIS A 229 7.41 11.79 5.74
N GLY A 230 8.38 12.67 6.00
CA GLY A 230 9.80 12.43 5.77
C GLY A 230 10.33 11.15 6.42
N LEU A 231 9.70 10.65 7.48
CA LEU A 231 10.05 9.38 8.12
C LEU A 231 9.89 8.16 7.17
N THR A 232 9.01 8.25 6.17
CA THR A 232 8.82 7.20 5.16
C THR A 232 10.00 7.05 4.18
N PHE A 233 11.02 7.91 4.25
CA PHE A 233 12.29 7.66 3.56
C PHE A 233 12.95 6.34 4.02
N THR A 234 12.55 5.83 5.18
CA THR A 234 12.84 4.46 5.63
C THR A 234 12.41 3.39 4.62
N ASP A 235 11.30 3.57 3.89
CA ASP A 235 10.82 2.64 2.85
C ASP A 235 11.85 2.49 1.71
N VAL A 236 12.44 3.62 1.27
CA VAL A 236 13.48 3.62 0.23
C VAL A 236 14.75 2.94 0.73
N CYS A 237 15.15 3.24 1.96
CA CYS A 237 16.33 2.64 2.57
C CYS A 237 16.20 1.12 2.68
N GLU A 238 15.03 0.64 3.08
CA GLU A 238 14.75 -0.78 3.17
C GLU A 238 14.72 -1.43 1.77
N GLN A 239 14.12 -0.78 0.76
CA GLN A 239 14.14 -1.29 -0.61
C GLN A 239 15.56 -1.35 -1.20
N LEU A 240 16.39 -0.33 -0.96
CA LEU A 240 17.80 -0.36 -1.37
C LEU A 240 18.59 -1.42 -0.62
N TYR A 241 18.31 -1.65 0.66
CA TYR A 241 18.91 -2.75 1.41
C TYR A 241 18.57 -4.11 0.78
N ARG A 242 17.31 -4.37 0.40
CA ARG A 242 16.93 -5.59 -0.34
C ARG A 242 17.69 -5.75 -1.65
N ILE A 243 17.78 -4.67 -2.43
CA ILE A 243 18.39 -4.70 -3.77
C ILE A 243 19.92 -4.89 -3.70
N THR A 244 20.57 -4.18 -2.77
CA THR A 244 22.04 -4.08 -2.72
C THR A 244 22.68 -5.05 -1.73
N GLY A 245 21.96 -5.44 -0.67
CA GLY A 245 22.49 -6.13 0.50
C GLY A 245 23.31 -5.23 1.45
N GLU A 246 23.47 -3.94 1.14
CA GLU A 246 24.35 -3.04 1.90
C GLU A 246 23.70 -2.57 3.21
N LYS A 247 24.28 -3.02 4.33
CA LYS A 247 23.77 -2.74 5.70
C LYS A 247 23.64 -1.25 6.02
N ARG A 248 24.37 -0.37 5.32
CA ARG A 248 24.31 1.09 5.55
C ARG A 248 22.92 1.67 5.33
N TYR A 249 22.15 1.16 4.36
CA TYR A 249 20.78 1.64 4.12
C TYR A 249 19.85 1.22 5.25
N ARG A 250 19.93 -0.04 5.67
CA ARG A 250 19.22 -0.55 6.85
C ARG A 250 19.54 0.25 8.12
N ASP A 251 20.84 0.49 8.36
CA ASP A 251 21.29 1.23 9.54
C ASP A 251 20.83 2.69 9.50
N TYR A 252 20.75 3.28 8.30
CA TYR A 252 20.19 4.61 8.09
C TYR A 252 18.68 4.66 8.36
N ALA A 253 17.91 3.65 7.92
CA ALA A 253 16.48 3.56 8.24
C ALA A 253 16.24 3.52 9.76
N VAL A 254 17.03 2.74 10.50
CA VAL A 254 16.99 2.68 11.97
C VAL A 254 17.33 4.05 12.57
N PHE A 255 18.36 4.72 12.06
CA PHE A 255 18.75 6.06 12.51
C PHE A 255 17.63 7.09 12.34
N LEU A 256 16.93 7.10 11.20
CA LEU A 256 15.84 8.05 10.95
C LEU A 256 14.73 7.93 12.00
N TYR A 257 14.28 6.70 12.30
CA TYR A 257 13.28 6.50 13.35
C TYR A 257 13.82 6.86 14.75
N GLN A 258 15.09 6.58 15.03
CA GLN A 258 15.71 6.94 16.31
C GLN A 258 15.81 8.45 16.52
N ASP A 259 16.19 9.21 15.48
CA ASP A 259 16.22 10.67 15.51
C ASP A 259 14.82 11.25 15.64
N TYR A 260 13.85 10.74 14.88
CA TYR A 260 12.44 11.15 14.97
C TYR A 260 11.91 11.08 16.41
N ASN A 261 12.31 10.04 17.15
CA ASN A 261 11.93 9.85 18.56
C ASN A 261 12.61 10.83 19.55
N GLN A 262 13.61 11.61 19.14
CA GLN A 262 14.28 12.59 19.99
C GLN A 262 13.61 13.97 19.99
N HIS A 263 12.67 14.21 19.08
CA HIS A 263 12.08 15.53 18.87
C HIS A 263 10.59 15.54 19.20
N GLU A 264 10.05 16.73 19.43
CA GLU A 264 8.61 16.95 19.42
C GLU A 264 8.16 16.94 17.96
N MET A 265 7.11 16.17 17.66
CA MET A 265 6.58 15.98 16.30
C MET A 265 5.06 16.19 16.33
N ALA A 266 4.49 16.71 15.24
CA ALA A 266 3.04 16.83 15.12
C ALA A 266 2.38 15.44 14.96
N GLU A 267 3.03 14.54 14.21
CA GLU A 267 2.63 13.17 13.95
C GLU A 267 3.20 12.27 15.04
N GLU A 268 2.58 12.34 16.21
CA GLU A 268 3.14 11.79 17.45
C GLU A 268 2.74 10.33 17.76
N ASP A 269 1.85 9.72 16.98
CA ASP A 269 1.30 8.39 17.28
C ASP A 269 2.37 7.29 17.34
N VAL A 270 3.44 7.39 16.53
CA VAL A 270 4.54 6.41 16.46
C VAL A 270 5.65 6.67 17.49
N LEU A 271 5.60 7.77 18.24
CA LEU A 271 6.65 8.11 19.20
C LEU A 271 6.70 7.09 20.34
N MET A 272 7.90 6.61 20.68
CA MET A 272 8.13 5.60 21.72
C MET A 272 7.48 5.98 23.06
N LYS A 273 7.51 7.28 23.44
CA LYS A 273 6.87 7.78 24.66
C LYS A 273 5.35 7.54 24.69
N ASN A 274 4.69 7.65 23.53
CA ASN A 274 3.24 7.48 23.38
C ASN A 274 2.88 5.99 23.25
N LEU A 275 3.74 5.19 22.60
CA LEU A 275 3.56 3.73 22.54
C LEU A 275 3.75 3.06 23.90
N GLN A 276 4.58 3.63 24.78
CA GLN A 276 4.77 3.16 26.15
C GLN A 276 3.67 3.60 27.11
N ASP A 277 2.86 4.59 26.76
CA ASP A 277 1.71 5.02 27.55
C ASP A 277 0.48 4.14 27.23
N PRO A 278 0.00 3.30 28.16
CA PRO A 278 -1.17 2.46 27.94
C PRO A 278 -2.45 3.29 27.75
N ALA A 279 -2.52 4.52 28.27
CA ALA A 279 -3.68 5.39 28.13
C ALA A 279 -3.71 6.15 26.78
N TYR A 280 -2.58 6.18 26.07
CA TYR A 280 -2.49 6.86 24.78
C TYR A 280 -3.37 6.18 23.75
N LYS A 281 -4.18 6.99 23.07
CA LYS A 281 -4.99 6.59 21.90
C LYS A 281 -4.47 7.32 20.69
N PHE A 282 -4.40 6.62 19.55
CA PHE A 282 -4.06 7.26 18.29
C PHE A 282 -4.98 8.45 18.02
N LYS A 283 -4.38 9.59 17.72
CA LYS A 283 -5.10 10.85 17.52
C LYS A 283 -4.55 11.68 16.36
N GLY A 284 -3.45 11.25 15.75
CA GLY A 284 -2.79 11.92 14.64
C GLY A 284 -3.59 11.87 13.34
N HIS A 285 -2.96 12.40 12.30
CA HIS A 285 -3.44 12.31 10.92
C HIS A 285 -3.42 10.85 10.49
N GLY A 286 -4.54 10.33 9.97
CA GLY A 286 -4.72 8.90 9.72
C GLY A 286 -3.60 8.31 8.87
N VAL A 287 -3.28 8.94 7.74
CA VAL A 287 -2.25 8.46 6.81
C VAL A 287 -0.89 8.28 7.51
N HIS A 288 -0.47 9.29 8.29
CA HIS A 288 0.79 9.27 9.03
C HIS A 288 0.84 8.13 10.05
N THR A 289 -0.25 7.93 10.80
CA THR A 289 -0.36 6.83 11.74
C THR A 289 -0.02 5.53 11.02
N TYR A 290 -0.72 5.21 9.93
CA TYR A 290 -0.60 3.90 9.28
C TYR A 290 0.69 3.70 8.48
N GLU A 291 1.26 4.75 7.88
CA GLU A 291 2.54 4.64 7.16
C GLU A 291 3.74 4.53 8.12
N HIS A 292 3.72 5.23 9.26
CA HIS A 292 4.83 5.23 10.22
C HIS A 292 5.00 3.89 10.94
N LEU A 293 4.00 3.02 10.90
CA LEU A 293 4.12 1.62 11.34
C LEU A 293 5.30 0.93 10.63
N ARG A 294 5.59 1.25 9.36
CA ARG A 294 6.72 0.64 8.65
C ARG A 294 8.08 1.03 9.22
N ALA A 295 8.25 2.28 9.65
CA ALA A 295 9.49 2.75 10.27
C ALA A 295 9.75 2.03 11.61
N LEU A 296 8.70 1.88 12.44
CA LEU A 296 8.78 1.13 13.70
C LEU A 296 9.05 -0.36 13.44
N ALA A 297 8.31 -1.00 12.54
CA ALA A 297 8.49 -2.42 12.21
C ALA A 297 9.90 -2.71 11.69
N THR A 298 10.42 -1.87 10.80
CA THR A 298 11.79 -1.95 10.28
C THR A 298 12.82 -1.82 11.39
N THR A 299 12.62 -0.87 12.31
CA THR A 299 13.51 -0.69 13.47
C THR A 299 13.46 -1.91 14.40
N ALA A 300 12.28 -2.44 14.70
CA ALA A 300 12.11 -3.62 15.55
C ALA A 300 12.79 -4.85 14.96
N GLU A 301 12.63 -5.10 13.65
CA GLU A 301 13.25 -6.23 12.95
C GLU A 301 14.78 -6.13 12.95
N HIS A 302 15.32 -4.97 12.58
CA HIS A 302 16.77 -4.85 12.35
C HIS A 302 17.59 -4.64 13.61
N THR A 303 17.02 -4.04 14.65
CA THR A 303 17.70 -3.92 15.95
C THR A 303 17.51 -5.16 16.82
N ARG A 304 16.40 -5.90 16.61
CA ARG A 304 15.95 -7.01 17.46
C ARG A 304 15.84 -6.66 18.95
N SER A 305 15.80 -5.38 19.29
CA SER A 305 15.74 -4.89 20.67
C SER A 305 14.35 -5.10 21.25
N ASP A 306 14.29 -5.60 22.49
CA ASP A 306 13.02 -5.85 23.18
C ASP A 306 12.19 -4.57 23.32
N GLN A 307 12.82 -3.40 23.48
CA GLN A 307 12.10 -2.13 23.58
C GLN A 307 11.25 -1.83 22.33
N TYR A 308 11.78 -2.11 21.13
CA TYR A 308 11.08 -1.82 19.87
C TYR A 308 10.08 -2.93 19.52
N LYS A 309 10.35 -4.18 19.91
CA LYS A 309 9.36 -5.26 19.80
C LYS A 309 8.14 -5.00 20.67
N ILE A 310 8.35 -4.63 21.94
CA ILE A 310 7.26 -4.26 22.85
C ILE A 310 6.51 -3.02 22.33
N ALA A 311 7.23 -2.01 21.81
CA ALA A 311 6.59 -0.85 21.22
C ALA A 311 5.75 -1.21 19.98
N LEU A 312 6.21 -2.13 19.13
CA LEU A 312 5.44 -2.65 18.01
C LEU A 312 4.20 -3.42 18.49
N GLU A 313 4.30 -4.25 19.52
CA GLU A 313 3.15 -4.93 20.12
C GLU A 313 2.11 -3.93 20.64
N HIS A 314 2.54 -2.90 21.38
CA HIS A 314 1.66 -1.84 21.85
C HIS A 314 1.04 -1.02 20.71
N TYR A 315 1.82 -0.75 19.66
CA TYR A 315 1.32 -0.10 18.46
C TYR A 315 0.19 -0.94 17.84
N LEU A 316 0.41 -2.24 17.66
CA LEU A 316 -0.57 -3.15 17.03
C LEU A 316 -1.81 -3.36 17.89
N ASP A 317 -1.68 -3.34 19.21
CA ASP A 317 -2.80 -3.32 20.15
C ASP A 317 -3.66 -2.05 19.96
N LYS A 318 -3.03 -0.87 19.97
CA LYS A 318 -3.70 0.41 19.70
C LYS A 318 -4.35 0.46 18.31
N LEU A 319 -3.66 -0.08 17.30
CA LEU A 319 -4.15 -0.20 15.93
C LEU A 319 -5.47 -0.98 15.88
N SER A 320 -5.63 -2.03 16.68
CA SER A 320 -6.84 -2.85 16.69
C SER A 320 -8.12 -2.07 17.05
N HIS A 321 -8.01 -0.95 17.77
CA HIS A 321 -9.14 -0.09 18.12
C HIS A 321 -9.56 0.87 17.01
N VAL A 322 -8.73 1.05 15.97
CA VAL A 322 -8.96 2.01 14.89
C VAL A 322 -9.17 1.32 13.53
N ILE A 323 -9.34 -0.01 13.52
CA ILE A 323 -9.72 -0.75 12.32
C ILE A 323 -11.24 -0.96 12.30
N SER A 324 -11.89 -0.47 11.25
CA SER A 324 -13.31 -0.61 11.00
C SER A 324 -13.71 -2.05 10.63
N PRO A 325 -15.00 -2.40 10.73
CA PRO A 325 -15.53 -3.70 10.30
C PRO A 325 -15.04 -4.20 8.93
N SER A 326 -14.91 -3.32 7.94
CA SER A 326 -14.42 -3.67 6.60
C SER A 326 -12.89 -3.75 6.49
N GLY A 327 -12.16 -3.58 7.59
CA GLY A 327 -10.71 -3.46 7.57
C GLY A 327 -10.20 -2.05 7.26
N GLY A 328 -11.11 -1.06 7.19
CA GLY A 328 -10.77 0.34 6.91
C GLY A 328 -10.13 1.00 8.14
N PRO A 329 -8.94 1.60 8.01
CA PRO A 329 -8.29 2.26 9.12
C PRO A 329 -8.86 3.67 9.31
N ILE A 330 -9.56 3.91 10.42
CA ILE A 330 -10.34 5.14 10.64
C ILE A 330 -9.46 6.39 10.65
N GLY A 331 -10.06 7.54 10.40
CA GLY A 331 -9.36 8.79 10.18
C GLY A 331 -9.89 9.40 8.89
N ASP A 332 -10.93 10.22 9.03
CA ASP A 332 -11.46 11.08 7.99
C ASP A 332 -10.67 12.40 8.00
N GLU A 333 -9.36 12.29 7.71
CA GLU A 333 -8.25 13.20 8.04
C GLU A 333 -7.56 12.85 9.37
N TRP A 334 -8.27 12.92 10.52
CA TRP A 334 -7.66 12.72 11.84
C TRP A 334 -8.36 11.61 12.64
N ILE A 335 -7.62 10.87 13.47
CA ILE A 335 -8.20 9.82 14.31
C ILE A 335 -8.90 10.41 15.54
N PHE A 336 -8.31 11.46 16.14
CA PHE A 336 -8.82 12.17 17.33
C PHE A 336 -9.13 11.28 18.56
N GLY A 337 -8.39 10.18 18.76
CA GLY A 337 -8.62 9.29 19.91
C GLY A 337 -9.93 8.50 19.83
N ARG A 338 -10.60 8.51 18.66
CA ARG A 338 -11.82 7.74 18.41
C ARG A 338 -11.50 6.25 18.29
N THR A 339 -12.55 5.44 18.49
CA THR A 339 -12.54 4.00 18.25
C THR A 339 -13.42 3.72 17.04
N ALA A 340 -13.08 2.69 16.28
CA ALA A 340 -13.79 2.34 15.08
C ALA A 340 -15.28 2.03 15.36
N ASP A 341 -16.13 2.74 14.64
CA ASP A 341 -17.59 2.63 14.69
C ASP A 341 -18.16 2.75 13.28
N ALA A 342 -19.09 1.86 12.94
CA ALA A 342 -19.57 1.72 11.56
C ALA A 342 -20.35 2.94 11.06
N ASP A 343 -21.01 3.68 11.96
CA ASP A 343 -21.90 4.79 11.63
C ASP A 343 -21.22 6.17 11.79
N SER A 344 -20.33 6.30 12.77
CA SER A 344 -19.80 7.60 13.23
C SER A 344 -18.32 7.82 12.97
N THR A 345 -17.60 6.81 12.45
CA THR A 345 -16.21 6.98 12.01
C THR A 345 -16.05 6.61 10.55
N GLY A 346 -15.33 7.45 9.80
CA GLY A 346 -14.90 7.12 8.45
C GLY A 346 -13.40 6.89 8.37
N TYR A 347 -12.98 6.46 7.20
CA TYR A 347 -11.59 6.26 6.81
C TYR A 347 -11.33 6.94 5.47
N GLU A 348 -10.14 7.52 5.35
CA GLU A 348 -9.60 8.08 4.13
C GLU A 348 -9.01 6.98 3.21
N TYR A 349 -9.10 7.16 1.89
CA TYR A 349 -8.55 6.21 0.93
C TYR A 349 -7.02 6.08 1.00
N CYS A 350 -6.28 7.17 1.24
CA CYS A 350 -4.82 7.13 1.44
C CYS A 350 -4.43 6.14 2.55
N SER A 351 -5.14 6.18 3.68
CA SER A 351 -4.91 5.30 4.82
C SER A 351 -5.09 3.81 4.48
N LEU A 352 -5.97 3.48 3.53
CA LEU A 352 -6.15 2.11 3.04
C LEU A 352 -4.89 1.58 2.35
N GLN A 353 -4.29 2.39 1.47
CA GLN A 353 -3.05 2.03 0.77
C GLN A 353 -1.89 1.91 1.76
N GLU A 354 -1.73 2.89 2.65
CA GLU A 354 -0.59 2.91 3.56
C GLU A 354 -0.66 1.77 4.59
N LEU A 355 -1.84 1.44 5.09
CA LEU A 355 -1.99 0.27 5.97
C LEU A 355 -1.80 -1.06 5.22
N LEU A 356 -2.27 -1.17 3.97
CA LEU A 356 -2.03 -2.36 3.13
C LEU A 356 -0.54 -2.63 2.98
N ASP A 357 0.26 -1.59 2.69
CA ASP A 357 1.72 -1.71 2.56
C ASP A 357 2.39 -2.04 3.91
N SER A 358 1.91 -1.44 5.01
CA SER A 358 2.37 -1.78 6.35
C SER A 358 2.09 -3.24 6.72
N TYR A 359 0.94 -3.80 6.34
CA TYR A 359 0.65 -5.22 6.50
C TYR A 359 1.54 -6.10 5.60
N ALA A 360 1.86 -5.67 4.39
CA ALA A 360 2.79 -6.39 3.53
C ALA A 360 4.18 -6.51 4.16
N LEU A 361 4.68 -5.43 4.77
CA LEU A 361 5.96 -5.42 5.46
C LEU A 361 5.95 -6.33 6.70
N LEU A 362 4.86 -6.28 7.49
CA LEU A 362 4.69 -7.16 8.65
C LEU A 362 4.61 -8.64 8.24
N LEU A 363 3.94 -8.95 7.13
CA LEU A 363 3.91 -10.29 6.54
C LEU A 363 5.32 -10.75 6.18
N GLU A 364 6.12 -9.90 5.52
CA GLU A 364 7.50 -10.20 5.13
C GLU A 364 8.38 -10.50 6.35
N TYR A 365 8.33 -9.66 7.38
CA TYR A 365 9.17 -9.83 8.57
C TYR A 365 8.73 -10.99 9.46
N SER A 366 7.43 -11.10 9.77
CA SER A 366 6.96 -12.07 10.78
C SER A 366 6.55 -13.41 10.20
N GLN A 367 6.31 -13.51 8.88
CA GLN A 367 5.76 -14.69 8.21
C GLN A 367 4.45 -15.20 8.84
N ASP A 368 3.66 -14.28 9.41
CA ASP A 368 2.39 -14.57 10.06
C ASP A 368 1.25 -14.39 9.05
N ALA A 369 0.49 -15.45 8.81
CA ALA A 369 -0.62 -15.48 7.85
C ALA A 369 -1.69 -14.42 8.14
N ARG A 370 -1.83 -13.97 9.40
CA ARG A 370 -2.82 -12.96 9.79
C ARG A 370 -2.62 -11.63 9.05
N TRP A 371 -1.40 -11.29 8.65
CA TRP A 371 -1.16 -10.08 7.87
C TRP A 371 -1.68 -10.20 6.45
N ALA A 372 -1.54 -11.37 5.83
CA ALA A 372 -2.14 -11.66 4.54
C ALA A 372 -3.69 -11.72 4.62
N ASP A 373 -4.25 -12.25 5.71
CA ASP A 373 -5.71 -12.19 5.97
C ASP A 373 -6.19 -10.74 6.10
N LYS A 374 -5.44 -9.88 6.79
CA LYS A 374 -5.77 -8.45 6.92
C LYS A 374 -5.65 -7.69 5.60
N MET A 375 -4.63 -7.98 4.78
CA MET A 375 -4.51 -7.42 3.43
C MET A 375 -5.69 -7.83 2.54
N GLU A 376 -6.05 -9.11 2.55
CA GLU A 376 -7.20 -9.67 1.83
C GLU A 376 -8.51 -9.00 2.27
N TRP A 377 -8.73 -8.88 3.58
CA TRP A 377 -9.92 -8.26 4.13
C TRP A 377 -10.01 -6.77 3.74
N LEU A 378 -8.93 -6.01 3.90
CA LEU A 378 -8.88 -4.58 3.58
C LEU A 378 -9.15 -4.34 2.10
N ILE A 379 -8.49 -5.08 1.20
CA ILE A 379 -8.61 -4.81 -0.24
C ILE A 379 -10.02 -5.11 -0.76
N PHE A 380 -10.58 -6.27 -0.41
CA PHE A 380 -11.87 -6.70 -0.97
C PHE A 380 -13.07 -6.02 -0.31
N ASN A 381 -12.87 -5.42 0.86
CA ASN A 381 -13.94 -4.75 1.60
C ASN A 381 -13.76 -3.24 1.63
N ALA A 382 -12.89 -2.69 2.47
CA ALA A 382 -12.74 -1.24 2.61
C ALA A 382 -12.28 -0.55 1.31
N ALA A 383 -11.22 -1.06 0.66
CA ALA A 383 -10.67 -0.43 -0.55
C ALA A 383 -11.60 -0.51 -1.75
N GLN A 384 -12.11 -1.70 -2.10
CA GLN A 384 -13.11 -1.81 -3.17
C GLN A 384 -14.43 -1.15 -2.79
N GLY A 385 -14.84 -1.19 -1.52
CA GLY A 385 -16.04 -0.54 -1.01
C GLY A 385 -16.00 0.99 -0.99
N ALA A 386 -14.83 1.59 -1.11
CA ALA A 386 -14.65 3.03 -1.30
C ALA A 386 -14.51 3.44 -2.78
N ARG A 387 -14.50 2.49 -3.72
CA ARG A 387 -14.58 2.77 -5.16
C ARG A 387 -16.03 2.84 -5.61
N HIS A 388 -16.33 3.69 -6.60
CA HIS A 388 -17.65 3.65 -7.22
C HIS A 388 -17.79 2.33 -8.02
N PRO A 389 -18.87 1.55 -7.83
CA PRO A 389 -18.98 0.22 -8.45
C PRO A 389 -19.11 0.25 -9.98
N GLU A 390 -19.54 1.38 -10.54
CA GLU A 390 -19.85 1.52 -11.97
C GLU A 390 -19.08 2.63 -12.69
N ARG A 391 -18.27 3.42 -11.95
CA ARG A 391 -17.59 4.60 -12.51
C ARG A 391 -16.15 4.63 -12.03
N SER A 392 -15.27 5.22 -12.82
CA SER A 392 -13.87 5.41 -12.42
C SER A 392 -13.75 6.64 -11.51
N SER A 393 -14.15 6.46 -10.25
CA SER A 393 -14.05 7.45 -9.18
C SER A 393 -13.96 6.74 -7.83
N ILE A 394 -13.45 7.44 -6.83
CA ILE A 394 -13.33 6.94 -5.45
C ILE A 394 -13.97 7.93 -4.47
N ALA A 395 -14.36 7.44 -3.31
CA ALA A 395 -14.69 8.25 -2.17
C ALA A 395 -13.41 8.65 -1.43
N TYR A 396 -13.20 9.95 -1.17
CA TYR A 396 -12.03 10.39 -0.41
C TYR A 396 -12.12 9.83 1.01
N CYS A 397 -13.23 10.14 1.70
CA CYS A 397 -13.61 9.49 2.94
C CYS A 397 -14.83 8.58 2.75
N LYS A 398 -14.83 7.43 3.43
CA LYS A 398 -15.92 6.46 3.42
C LYS A 398 -16.17 5.89 4.81
N SER A 399 -17.40 5.46 5.07
CA SER A 399 -17.78 4.72 6.27
C SER A 399 -18.36 3.35 5.89
N ASP A 400 -18.41 2.44 6.86
CA ASP A 400 -18.93 1.08 6.63
C ASP A 400 -20.45 1.08 6.48
N ASN A 401 -21.15 1.65 7.46
CA ASN A 401 -22.51 2.12 7.23
C ASN A 401 -22.44 3.50 6.58
N SER A 402 -22.78 3.56 5.30
CA SER A 402 -22.71 4.78 4.50
C SER A 402 -24.09 5.07 3.93
N TYR A 403 -24.77 5.97 4.63
CA TYR A 403 -26.14 6.36 4.40
C TYR A 403 -26.26 7.50 3.39
N SER A 404 -25.22 8.32 3.26
CA SER A 404 -25.14 9.38 2.26
C SER A 404 -23.69 9.62 1.84
N MET A 405 -23.52 10.24 0.68
CA MET A 405 -22.27 10.79 0.19
C MET A 405 -22.50 12.28 -0.14
N CYS A 406 -22.74 13.07 0.89
CA CYS A 406 -23.18 14.47 0.78
C CYS A 406 -22.13 15.52 1.19
N GLY A 407 -20.90 15.12 1.48
CA GLY A 407 -19.80 16.01 1.89
C GLY A 407 -19.24 15.64 3.27
N HIS A 408 -20.11 15.44 4.27
CA HIS A 408 -19.75 14.94 5.60
C HIS A 408 -20.33 13.55 5.88
N ILE A 409 -19.79 12.85 6.89
CA ILE A 409 -20.18 11.47 7.22
C ILE A 409 -21.68 11.37 7.51
N ASN A 410 -22.38 10.56 6.73
CA ASN A 410 -23.79 10.24 6.90
C ASN A 410 -24.73 11.47 7.04
N ASP A 411 -24.31 12.62 6.51
CA ASP A 411 -25.07 13.86 6.51
C ASP A 411 -26.30 13.73 5.58
N PRO A 412 -27.53 13.95 6.08
CA PRO A 412 -28.72 13.87 5.24
C PRO A 412 -28.83 15.01 4.20
N GLN A 413 -28.05 16.09 4.31
CA GLN A 413 -28.18 17.27 3.48
C GLN A 413 -26.91 17.59 2.68
N CYS A 414 -27.02 17.55 1.35
CA CYS A 414 -25.90 17.79 0.44
C CYS A 414 -25.56 19.28 0.22
N GLU A 415 -26.53 20.18 0.44
CA GLU A 415 -26.43 21.62 0.09
C GLU A 415 -25.79 22.49 1.19
N GLU A 416 -25.77 22.02 2.44
CA GLU A 416 -25.32 22.81 3.60
C GLU A 416 -23.91 22.47 4.09
N SER A 417 -23.27 21.40 3.54
CA SER A 417 -21.99 20.92 4.05
C SER A 417 -20.81 21.77 3.57
N LYS A 418 -20.04 22.32 4.52
CA LYS A 418 -18.74 22.98 4.26
C LYS A 418 -17.60 21.97 4.02
N GLU A 419 -17.82 20.71 4.38
CA GLU A 419 -16.92 19.59 4.15
C GLU A 419 -17.30 18.90 2.83
N ASN A 420 -16.31 18.43 2.05
CA ASN A 420 -16.57 17.80 0.76
C ASN A 420 -15.81 16.47 0.53
N ARG A 421 -15.24 15.88 1.60
CA ARG A 421 -14.54 14.58 1.57
C ARG A 421 -15.45 13.38 1.33
N TYR A 422 -16.73 13.42 1.71
CA TYR A 422 -17.68 12.32 1.48
C TYR A 422 -18.47 12.51 0.18
N LYS A 423 -17.80 12.33 -0.96
CA LYS A 423 -18.39 12.30 -2.31
C LYS A 423 -17.61 11.33 -3.20
N TYR A 424 -18.10 10.99 -4.38
CA TYR A 424 -17.27 10.31 -5.38
C TYR A 424 -16.66 11.32 -6.34
N SER A 425 -15.35 11.21 -6.57
CA SER A 425 -14.64 12.03 -7.56
C SER A 425 -13.51 11.23 -8.20
N PRO A 426 -13.19 11.48 -9.49
CA PRO A 426 -12.00 10.93 -10.14
C PRO A 426 -10.73 11.71 -9.77
N VAL A 427 -10.80 12.78 -8.97
CA VAL A 427 -9.64 13.62 -8.62
C VAL A 427 -9.63 14.14 -7.18
N HIS A 428 -10.78 14.63 -6.68
CA HIS A 428 -10.90 15.38 -5.41
C HIS A 428 -10.06 16.67 -5.33
N GLN A 429 -9.94 17.41 -6.45
CA GLN A 429 -9.15 18.65 -6.54
C GLN A 429 -9.57 19.75 -5.55
N ASP A 430 -10.83 19.77 -5.14
CA ASP A 430 -11.39 20.71 -4.17
C ASP A 430 -11.10 20.32 -2.71
N ILE A 431 -10.50 19.15 -2.48
CA ILE A 431 -10.01 18.69 -1.17
C ILE A 431 -8.49 18.62 -1.19
N ALA A 432 -7.95 17.59 -1.84
CA ALA A 432 -6.54 17.31 -2.04
C ALA A 432 -6.41 16.15 -3.04
N VAL A 433 -5.47 16.22 -3.99
CA VAL A 433 -5.25 15.13 -4.97
C VAL A 433 -4.26 14.09 -4.44
N CYS A 434 -4.55 13.47 -3.30
CA CYS A 434 -3.72 12.42 -2.69
C CYS A 434 -4.39 11.03 -2.73
N CYS A 435 -5.70 10.96 -2.44
CA CYS A 435 -6.47 9.72 -2.37
C CYS A 435 -6.56 8.98 -3.71
N VAL A 436 -6.76 9.72 -4.81
CA VAL A 436 -6.87 9.13 -6.15
C VAL A 436 -5.55 8.51 -6.62
N PRO A 437 -4.40 9.20 -6.51
CA PRO A 437 -3.09 8.56 -6.69
C PRO A 437 -2.92 7.28 -5.87
N ASN A 438 -3.28 7.31 -4.57
CA ASN A 438 -3.18 6.14 -3.70
C ASN A 438 -4.10 4.99 -4.11
N ALA A 439 -5.29 5.27 -4.63
CA ALA A 439 -6.17 4.25 -5.19
C ALA A 439 -5.55 3.50 -6.38
N GLY A 440 -4.70 4.16 -7.16
CA GLY A 440 -3.91 3.55 -8.22
C GLY A 440 -2.76 2.66 -7.73
N ARG A 441 -2.42 2.67 -6.45
CA ARG A 441 -1.31 1.88 -5.88
C ARG A 441 -1.77 0.55 -5.26
N ILE A 442 -3.03 0.44 -4.82
CA ILE A 442 -3.56 -0.71 -4.08
C ILE A 442 -3.36 -2.06 -4.80
N TYR A 443 -3.83 -2.19 -6.05
CA TYR A 443 -3.71 -3.46 -6.77
C TYR A 443 -2.27 -3.86 -7.05
N PRO A 444 -1.40 -2.97 -7.57
CA PRO A 444 0.00 -3.29 -7.72
C PRO A 444 0.67 -3.84 -6.44
N TYR A 445 0.40 -3.21 -5.29
CA TYR A 445 0.95 -3.63 -4.01
C TYR A 445 0.36 -4.96 -3.53
N TYR A 446 -0.92 -5.23 -3.77
CA TYR A 446 -1.52 -6.53 -3.48
C TYR A 446 -0.91 -7.65 -4.34
N ILE A 447 -0.78 -7.44 -5.66
CA ILE A 447 -0.29 -8.43 -6.62
C ILE A 447 1.16 -8.80 -6.35
N MET A 448 2.03 -7.81 -6.12
CA MET A 448 3.45 -8.07 -5.88
C MET A 448 3.73 -8.81 -4.57
N ASN A 449 2.75 -8.87 -3.66
CA ASN A 449 2.83 -9.61 -2.40
C ASN A 449 2.07 -10.96 -2.43
N MET A 450 1.47 -11.34 -3.57
CA MET A 450 0.80 -12.65 -3.72
C MET A 450 1.75 -13.82 -3.52
N TRP A 451 2.98 -13.70 -4.00
CA TRP A 451 4.00 -14.74 -3.92
C TRP A 451 5.23 -14.22 -3.19
N ALA A 452 5.82 -15.10 -2.39
CA ALA A 452 7.15 -14.94 -1.82
C ALA A 452 7.95 -16.23 -2.06
N GLN A 453 9.26 -16.17 -1.82
CA GLN A 453 10.14 -17.32 -2.02
C GLN A 453 11.12 -17.44 -0.86
N GLU A 454 11.24 -18.66 -0.32
CA GLU A 454 12.25 -19.04 0.65
C GLU A 454 13.06 -20.21 0.07
N LYS A 455 14.25 -19.93 -0.47
CA LYS A 455 15.10 -20.92 -1.15
C LYS A 455 14.31 -21.64 -2.26
N ASP A 456 14.14 -22.96 -2.15
CA ASP A 456 13.41 -23.82 -3.08
C ASP A 456 11.93 -24.02 -2.69
N GLN A 457 11.41 -23.24 -1.75
CA GLN A 457 10.00 -23.19 -1.38
C GLN A 457 9.35 -21.93 -1.96
N LEU A 458 8.24 -22.13 -2.67
CA LEU A 458 7.36 -21.03 -3.07
C LEU A 458 6.26 -20.85 -2.03
N GLN A 459 6.00 -19.60 -1.67
CA GLN A 459 4.97 -19.22 -0.72
C GLN A 459 3.86 -18.43 -1.43
N LEU A 460 2.63 -18.94 -1.39
CA LEU A 460 1.42 -18.29 -1.90
C LEU A 460 0.66 -17.63 -0.74
N ASN A 461 0.80 -16.32 -0.64
CA ASN A 461 0.22 -15.50 0.43
C ASN A 461 -1.19 -15.02 0.09
N LEU A 462 -1.43 -14.54 -1.13
CA LEU A 462 -2.68 -13.87 -1.51
C LEU A 462 -3.24 -14.47 -2.80
N TYR A 463 -4.56 -14.45 -2.91
CA TYR A 463 -5.30 -15.16 -3.95
C TYR A 463 -5.90 -14.19 -4.97
N GLY A 464 -5.80 -14.56 -6.24
CA GLY A 464 -6.35 -13.79 -7.34
C GLY A 464 -5.75 -14.24 -8.66
N ALA A 465 -6.48 -14.02 -9.75
CA ALA A 465 -6.02 -14.39 -11.08
C ALA A 465 -4.67 -13.69 -11.38
N SER A 466 -3.62 -14.48 -11.59
CA SER A 466 -2.25 -13.97 -11.75
C SER A 466 -1.32 -15.00 -12.41
N GLU A 467 -0.15 -14.56 -12.86
CA GLU A 467 0.95 -15.43 -13.31
C GLU A 467 2.24 -15.05 -12.57
N LEU A 468 2.86 -16.03 -11.92
CA LEU A 468 4.20 -15.96 -11.38
C LEU A 468 5.20 -16.47 -12.41
N THR A 469 6.29 -15.74 -12.63
CA THR A 469 7.50 -16.20 -13.31
C THR A 469 8.70 -16.06 -12.37
N THR A 470 9.31 -17.17 -11.97
CA THR A 470 10.50 -17.20 -11.09
C THR A 470 11.38 -18.41 -11.39
N GLU A 471 12.32 -18.72 -10.49
CA GLU A 471 13.17 -19.90 -10.54
C GLU A 471 13.09 -20.69 -9.24
N ILE A 472 13.26 -22.02 -9.34
CA ILE A 472 13.43 -22.93 -8.20
C ILE A 472 14.66 -23.79 -8.49
N ALA A 473 15.58 -23.90 -7.53
CA ALA A 473 16.85 -24.61 -7.70
C ALA A 473 17.56 -24.25 -9.02
N ASP A 474 17.68 -22.94 -9.29
CA ASP A 474 18.27 -22.35 -10.50
C ASP A 474 17.60 -22.82 -11.82
N ALA A 475 16.31 -23.20 -11.77
CA ALA A 475 15.53 -23.62 -12.93
C ALA A 475 14.25 -22.80 -13.09
N PRO A 476 13.92 -22.33 -14.31
CA PRO A 476 12.75 -21.49 -14.54
C PRO A 476 11.45 -22.24 -14.26
N ILE A 477 10.50 -21.56 -13.64
CA ILE A 477 9.13 -22.03 -13.42
C ILE A 477 8.15 -20.90 -13.68
N LYS A 478 6.99 -21.24 -14.27
CA LYS A 478 5.82 -20.36 -14.31
C LYS A 478 4.63 -21.01 -13.66
N ILE A 479 3.90 -20.27 -12.85
CA ILE A 479 2.68 -20.74 -12.18
C ILE A 479 1.57 -19.72 -12.41
N GLN A 480 0.50 -20.15 -13.06
CA GLN A 480 -0.68 -19.33 -13.28
C GLN A 480 -1.76 -19.69 -12.24
N GLN A 481 -2.24 -18.70 -11.50
CA GLN A 481 -3.45 -18.79 -10.68
C GLN A 481 -4.67 -18.51 -11.56
N LEU A 482 -5.47 -19.54 -11.84
CA LEU A 482 -6.76 -19.44 -12.51
C LEU A 482 -7.86 -19.50 -11.45
N THR A 483 -8.55 -18.38 -11.24
CA THR A 483 -9.61 -18.26 -10.24
C THR A 483 -10.45 -16.99 -10.46
N ASP A 484 -11.72 -17.05 -10.04
CA ASP A 484 -12.59 -15.87 -9.88
C ASP A 484 -12.61 -15.38 -8.42
N TYR A 485 -11.61 -15.75 -7.61
CA TYR A 485 -11.42 -15.24 -6.26
C TYR A 485 -11.52 -13.70 -6.24
N PRO A 486 -12.26 -13.10 -5.30
CA PRO A 486 -12.86 -13.68 -4.10
C PRO A 486 -14.28 -14.25 -4.26
N TYR A 487 -14.86 -14.23 -5.46
CA TYR A 487 -16.24 -14.70 -5.67
C TYR A 487 -16.35 -16.22 -5.71
N THR A 488 -15.24 -16.90 -6.00
CA THR A 488 -15.08 -18.34 -5.84
C THR A 488 -13.88 -18.62 -4.94
N THR A 489 -13.87 -19.78 -4.29
CA THR A 489 -12.81 -20.16 -3.34
C THR A 489 -11.94 -21.30 -3.84
N THR A 490 -12.01 -21.60 -5.15
CA THR A 490 -11.16 -22.58 -5.83
C THR A 490 -10.04 -21.86 -6.59
N ILE A 491 -8.81 -22.26 -6.30
CA ILE A 491 -7.59 -21.75 -6.93
C ILE A 491 -6.97 -22.89 -7.74
N GLN A 492 -7.06 -22.80 -9.06
CA GLN A 492 -6.34 -23.69 -9.95
C GLN A 492 -4.96 -23.12 -10.25
N LEU A 493 -3.91 -23.87 -9.94
CA LEU A 493 -2.53 -23.55 -10.28
C LEU A 493 -2.12 -24.35 -11.50
N ASN A 494 -1.90 -23.68 -12.64
CA ASN A 494 -1.28 -24.30 -13.81
C ASN A 494 0.23 -24.12 -13.74
N ILE A 495 0.98 -25.22 -13.80
CA ILE A 495 2.42 -25.26 -13.52
C ILE A 495 3.18 -25.59 -14.80
N ASN A 496 3.96 -24.62 -15.29
CA ASN A 496 4.96 -24.82 -16.32
C ASN A 496 6.35 -24.92 -15.69
N ASN A 497 6.78 -26.17 -15.46
CA ASN A 497 8.08 -26.53 -14.89
C ASN A 497 8.90 -27.34 -15.92
N PRO A 498 9.61 -26.68 -16.86
CA PRO A 498 10.30 -27.35 -17.98
C PRO A 498 11.46 -28.25 -17.55
N LYS A 499 12.06 -28.02 -16.38
CA LYS A 499 13.15 -28.85 -15.85
C LYS A 499 12.68 -29.91 -14.86
N ALA A 500 11.38 -30.02 -14.63
CA ALA A 500 10.75 -30.97 -13.72
C ALA A 500 11.44 -31.03 -12.35
N LYS A 501 11.74 -29.86 -11.76
CA LYS A 501 12.28 -29.77 -10.40
C LYS A 501 11.16 -29.92 -9.38
N ASP A 502 11.31 -30.85 -8.44
CA ASP A 502 10.45 -30.94 -7.27
C ASP A 502 10.62 -29.68 -6.41
N PHE A 503 9.53 -29.22 -5.79
CA PHE A 503 9.55 -28.06 -4.91
C PHE A 503 8.48 -28.16 -3.82
N ASN A 504 8.58 -27.32 -2.79
CA ASN A 504 7.54 -27.20 -1.79
C ASN A 504 6.67 -25.97 -2.09
N LEU A 505 5.36 -26.16 -2.06
CA LEU A 505 4.40 -25.06 -2.07
C LEU A 505 3.89 -24.86 -0.66
N LYS A 506 4.24 -23.73 -0.05
CA LYS A 506 3.62 -23.21 1.17
C LYS A 506 2.49 -22.27 0.73
N PHE A 507 1.27 -22.48 1.19
CA PHE A 507 0.14 -21.62 0.82
C PHE A 507 -0.68 -21.25 2.05
N ARG A 508 -1.21 -20.04 2.09
CA ARG A 508 -2.04 -19.57 3.20
C ARG A 508 -3.35 -20.35 3.24
N VAL A 509 -3.75 -20.84 4.40
CA VAL A 509 -5.15 -21.26 4.61
C VAL A 509 -5.85 -20.07 5.28
N PRO A 510 -6.76 -19.36 4.58
CA PRO A 510 -7.40 -18.17 5.13
C PRO A 510 -8.10 -18.46 6.45
N GLN A 511 -8.08 -17.50 7.40
CA GLN A 511 -8.70 -17.69 8.72
C GLN A 511 -10.19 -18.06 8.65
N TRP A 512 -10.90 -17.61 7.62
CA TRP A 512 -12.34 -17.89 7.43
C TRP A 512 -12.64 -19.29 6.88
N ALA A 513 -11.64 -20.05 6.44
CA ALA A 513 -11.85 -21.34 5.77
C ALA A 513 -12.19 -22.45 6.78
N GLU A 514 -13.31 -23.14 6.57
CA GLU A 514 -13.76 -24.25 7.42
C GLU A 514 -13.02 -25.56 7.11
N ALA A 515 -12.63 -25.73 5.84
CA ALA A 515 -11.81 -26.82 5.38
C ALA A 515 -10.98 -26.41 4.17
N VAL A 516 -9.94 -27.18 3.90
CA VAL A 516 -9.10 -27.02 2.72
C VAL A 516 -9.00 -28.36 1.99
N LEU A 517 -9.20 -28.33 0.68
CA LEU A 517 -9.03 -29.47 -0.21
C LEU A 517 -7.88 -29.20 -1.15
N VAL A 518 -7.00 -30.19 -1.32
CA VAL A 518 -5.91 -30.18 -2.30
C VAL A 518 -6.15 -31.32 -3.29
N ASN A 519 -6.38 -30.99 -4.56
CA ASN A 519 -6.82 -31.95 -5.59
C ASN A 519 -8.02 -32.80 -5.12
N ASP A 520 -9.07 -32.12 -4.64
CA ASP A 520 -10.32 -32.69 -4.12
C ASP A 520 -10.16 -33.62 -2.90
N LYS A 521 -8.99 -33.62 -2.27
CA LYS A 521 -8.73 -34.37 -1.04
C LYS A 521 -8.63 -33.43 0.13
N GLN A 522 -9.45 -33.67 1.15
CA GLN A 522 -9.40 -32.91 2.37
C GLN A 522 -8.01 -32.98 3.01
N ALA A 523 -7.51 -31.81 3.39
CA ALA A 523 -6.23 -31.61 4.05
C ALA A 523 -6.46 -31.05 5.46
N SER A 524 -5.54 -31.33 6.39
CA SER A 524 -5.60 -30.73 7.73
C SER A 524 -5.42 -29.22 7.68
N LEU A 525 -6.19 -28.49 8.49
CA LEU A 525 -5.99 -27.07 8.72
C LEU A 525 -4.67 -26.85 9.51
N PRO A 526 -3.82 -25.90 9.09
CA PRO A 526 -2.60 -25.56 9.81
C PRO A 526 -2.89 -24.67 11.02
N SER A 527 -2.07 -24.77 12.08
CA SER A 527 -2.20 -23.91 13.28
C SER A 527 -1.61 -22.51 13.09
N ASP A 528 -0.65 -22.36 12.19
CA ASP A 528 0.07 -21.11 11.88
C ASP A 528 -0.47 -20.40 10.63
N GLY A 529 -1.61 -20.88 10.09
CA GLY A 529 -2.25 -20.33 8.90
C GLY A 529 -1.55 -20.66 7.57
N PHE A 530 -0.46 -21.45 7.57
CA PHE A 530 0.21 -21.87 6.34
C PHE A 530 0.29 -23.39 6.21
N LYS A 531 -0.08 -23.92 5.04
CA LYS A 531 0.09 -25.33 4.73
C LYS A 531 1.20 -25.51 3.72
N THR A 532 2.14 -26.41 4.00
CA THR A 532 3.19 -26.81 3.03
C THR A 532 2.88 -28.18 2.45
N ILE A 533 2.96 -28.30 1.13
CA ILE A 533 2.84 -29.57 0.40
C ILE A 533 4.00 -29.73 -0.59
N PRO A 534 4.46 -30.98 -0.82
CA PRO A 534 5.41 -31.25 -1.89
C PRO A 534 4.69 -31.23 -3.25
N VAL A 535 5.31 -30.59 -4.24
CA VAL A 535 4.86 -30.58 -5.63
C VAL A 535 5.91 -31.29 -6.48
N LYS A 536 5.49 -32.36 -7.16
CA LYS A 536 6.36 -33.10 -8.07
C LYS A 536 6.67 -32.25 -9.30
N GLY A 537 7.90 -32.28 -9.78
CA GLY A 537 8.29 -31.48 -10.96
C GLY A 537 7.53 -31.84 -12.24
N THR A 538 6.96 -33.04 -12.30
CA THR A 538 6.09 -33.49 -13.40
C THR A 538 4.66 -32.97 -13.29
N GLU A 539 4.25 -32.47 -12.13
CA GLU A 539 2.91 -31.93 -11.89
C GLU A 539 2.64 -30.76 -12.83
N LYS A 540 1.50 -30.78 -13.50
CA LYS A 540 1.08 -29.72 -14.43
C LYS A 540 -0.03 -28.86 -13.88
N GLN A 541 -0.76 -29.37 -12.90
CA GLN A 541 -1.90 -28.70 -12.31
C GLN A 541 -2.04 -29.08 -10.86
N LEU A 542 -2.46 -28.13 -10.04
CA LEU A 542 -2.82 -28.33 -8.64
C LEU A 542 -4.08 -27.51 -8.36
N SER A 543 -5.07 -28.08 -7.68
CA SER A 543 -6.25 -27.36 -7.22
C SER A 543 -6.22 -27.20 -5.70
N ILE A 544 -6.48 -25.99 -5.21
CA ILE A 544 -6.67 -25.68 -3.80
C ILE A 544 -8.07 -25.07 -3.65
N THR A 545 -8.94 -25.72 -2.88
CA THR A 545 -10.30 -25.24 -2.63
C THR A 545 -10.49 -25.01 -1.14
N PHE A 546 -11.02 -23.84 -0.79
CA PHE A 546 -11.42 -23.53 0.59
C PHE A 546 -12.94 -23.66 0.71
N GLU A 547 -13.39 -24.47 1.67
CA GLU A 547 -14.80 -24.53 2.01
C GLU A 547 -15.16 -23.33 2.87
N GLN A 548 -16.29 -22.70 2.55
CA GLN A 548 -16.78 -21.50 3.21
C GLN A 548 -18.22 -21.69 3.68
N THR A 549 -18.59 -20.91 4.68
CA THR A 549 -19.96 -20.77 5.18
C THR A 549 -20.30 -19.28 5.25
N VAL A 550 -21.60 -18.98 5.33
CA VAL A 550 -22.03 -17.63 5.69
C VAL A 550 -21.99 -17.49 7.20
N ASN A 551 -21.27 -16.49 7.69
CA ASN A 551 -21.11 -16.22 9.10
C ASN A 551 -21.84 -14.93 9.50
N ILE A 552 -22.44 -14.96 10.69
CA ILE A 552 -22.91 -13.77 11.39
C ILE A 552 -21.91 -13.50 12.51
N THR A 553 -20.99 -12.57 12.29
CA THR A 553 -19.85 -12.32 13.19
C THR A 553 -20.15 -11.12 14.08
N PRO A 554 -19.95 -11.20 15.41
CA PRO A 554 -20.12 -10.06 16.30
C PRO A 554 -19.03 -9.01 16.04
N PHE A 555 -19.42 -7.74 16.09
CA PHE A 555 -18.55 -6.58 16.10
C PHE A 555 -19.09 -5.58 17.13
N HIS A 556 -18.42 -5.47 18.28
CA HIS A 556 -18.97 -4.83 19.49
C HIS A 556 -20.37 -5.36 19.82
N GLU A 557 -21.37 -4.49 19.90
CA GLU A 557 -22.78 -4.85 20.17
C GLU A 557 -23.58 -5.15 18.88
N SER A 558 -22.94 -5.09 17.71
CA SER A 558 -23.56 -5.27 16.40
C SER A 558 -23.08 -6.54 15.68
N HIS A 559 -23.62 -6.82 14.50
CA HIS A 559 -23.27 -8.01 13.72
C HIS A 559 -22.93 -7.70 12.25
N LEU A 560 -22.00 -8.48 11.70
CA LEU A 560 -21.58 -8.49 10.31
C LEU A 560 -22.07 -9.76 9.62
N VAL A 561 -22.39 -9.69 8.32
CA VAL A 561 -22.64 -10.89 7.50
C VAL A 561 -21.47 -11.06 6.55
N THR A 562 -20.80 -12.21 6.62
CA THR A 562 -19.59 -12.49 5.84
C THR A 562 -19.70 -13.83 5.13
N CYS A 563 -19.05 -13.98 3.98
CA CYS A 563 -18.90 -15.26 3.30
C CYS A 563 -17.54 -15.27 2.60
N GLY A 564 -16.66 -16.18 3.01
CA GLY A 564 -15.27 -16.14 2.59
C GLY A 564 -14.59 -14.82 3.02
N PRO A 565 -13.82 -14.17 2.14
CA PRO A 565 -13.17 -12.89 2.44
C PRO A 565 -14.10 -11.67 2.27
N LEU A 566 -15.38 -11.87 1.94
CA LEU A 566 -16.30 -10.80 1.58
C LEU A 566 -17.24 -10.44 2.73
N LEU A 567 -17.25 -9.15 3.08
CA LEU A 567 -18.27 -8.50 3.89
C LEU A 567 -19.46 -8.15 3.01
N TYR A 568 -20.65 -8.57 3.42
CA TYR A 568 -21.91 -8.28 2.74
C TYR A 568 -22.62 -7.09 3.39
N ALA A 569 -23.31 -6.31 2.56
CA ALA A 569 -24.08 -5.16 2.97
C ALA A 569 -25.46 -5.17 2.32
N LEU A 570 -26.43 -4.59 3.03
CA LEU A 570 -27.72 -4.20 2.47
C LEU A 570 -27.51 -2.95 1.61
N PRO A 571 -27.66 -3.01 0.27
CA PRO A 571 -27.57 -1.83 -0.57
C PRO A 571 -28.75 -0.90 -0.25
N LEU A 572 -28.46 0.40 -0.20
CA LEU A 572 -29.46 1.45 0.00
C LEU A 572 -29.63 2.26 -1.29
N GLU A 573 -30.86 2.68 -1.55
CA GLU A 573 -31.15 3.51 -2.70
C GLU A 573 -30.64 4.94 -2.47
N GLY A 574 -29.90 5.44 -3.46
CA GLY A 574 -29.41 6.81 -3.51
C GLY A 574 -29.70 7.41 -4.87
N LYS A 575 -29.87 8.73 -4.91
CA LYS A 575 -29.98 9.48 -6.16
C LYS A 575 -28.65 10.15 -6.43
N SER A 576 -28.01 9.85 -7.55
CA SER A 576 -26.77 10.56 -7.93
C SER A 576 -27.10 11.95 -8.46
N ASP A 577 -26.49 12.96 -7.84
CA ASP A 577 -26.49 14.34 -8.31
C ASP A 577 -25.06 14.69 -8.75
N THR A 578 -24.86 14.86 -10.06
CA THR A 578 -23.59 15.29 -10.64
C THR A 578 -23.33 16.76 -10.30
N ILE A 579 -22.25 17.03 -9.56
CA ILE A 579 -21.85 18.39 -9.15
C ILE A 579 -20.77 19.00 -10.05
N LYS A 580 -19.98 18.18 -10.75
CA LYS A 580 -18.98 18.62 -11.74
C LYS A 580 -18.89 17.60 -12.87
N LYS A 581 -18.82 18.09 -14.12
CA LYS A 581 -18.45 17.29 -15.29
C LYS A 581 -17.08 17.75 -15.79
N TYR A 582 -16.15 16.83 -16.01
CA TYR A 582 -14.83 17.15 -16.56
C TYR A 582 -14.87 17.21 -18.10
N THR A 583 -13.99 18.03 -18.69
CA THR A 583 -14.05 18.37 -20.12
C THR A 583 -13.55 17.26 -21.04
N TYR A 584 -12.54 16.50 -20.62
CA TYR A 584 -11.82 15.60 -21.52
C TYR A 584 -12.49 14.22 -21.71
N ARG A 585 -13.34 13.78 -20.77
CA ARG A 585 -14.03 12.46 -20.79
C ARG A 585 -15.29 12.49 -19.90
N ASP A 586 -16.06 11.39 -19.88
CA ASP A 586 -17.23 11.21 -18.99
C ASP A 586 -16.82 10.89 -17.55
N PHE A 587 -16.12 11.85 -16.95
CA PHE A 587 -15.74 11.88 -15.54
C PHE A 587 -16.63 12.88 -14.79
N PHE A 588 -17.00 12.53 -13.56
CA PHE A 588 -17.96 13.28 -12.77
C PHE A 588 -17.57 13.32 -11.30
N ASP A 589 -17.73 14.48 -10.66
CA ASP A 589 -17.91 14.52 -9.22
C ASP A 589 -19.40 14.30 -8.94
N GLU A 590 -19.70 13.42 -7.99
CA GLU A 590 -21.07 13.02 -7.64
C GLU A 590 -21.29 13.06 -6.13
N LYS A 591 -22.37 13.74 -5.73
CA LYS A 591 -22.95 13.61 -4.40
C LYS A 591 -24.18 12.70 -4.48
N ILE A 592 -24.40 11.91 -3.44
CA ILE A 592 -25.41 10.85 -3.46
C ILE A 592 -26.18 10.86 -2.13
N PRO A 593 -27.24 11.69 -2.01
CA PRO A 593 -28.17 11.60 -0.90
C PRO A 593 -28.98 10.29 -0.94
N PHE A 594 -29.39 9.82 0.23
CA PHE A 594 -30.37 8.72 0.30
C PHE A 594 -31.74 9.18 -0.20
N THR A 595 -32.50 8.26 -0.79
CA THR A 595 -33.89 8.52 -1.22
C THR A 595 -34.92 8.15 -0.14
N THR A 596 -34.56 7.25 0.77
CA THR A 596 -35.39 6.79 1.88
C THR A 596 -34.58 6.86 3.17
N ASP A 597 -35.20 7.25 4.29
CA ASP A 597 -34.49 7.42 5.57
C ASP A 597 -33.81 6.10 5.98
N PRO A 598 -32.48 6.04 5.97
CA PRO A 598 -31.77 4.79 6.17
C PRO A 598 -31.66 4.40 7.65
N ARG A 599 -32.15 5.25 8.57
CA ARG A 599 -32.29 4.97 10.01
C ARG A 599 -33.42 3.98 10.32
N ILE A 600 -34.03 3.40 9.29
CA ILE A 600 -34.88 2.22 9.43
C ILE A 600 -34.09 1.16 10.20
N ALA A 601 -34.59 0.79 11.37
CA ALA A 601 -33.95 -0.19 12.24
C ALA A 601 -34.06 -1.58 11.62
N TRP A 602 -33.08 -1.95 10.80
CA TRP A 602 -32.89 -3.29 10.29
C TRP A 602 -32.13 -4.12 11.32
N LYS A 603 -32.68 -5.27 11.70
CA LYS A 603 -32.01 -6.24 12.57
C LYS A 603 -31.93 -7.60 11.89
N ILE A 604 -30.76 -8.22 11.96
CA ILE A 604 -30.57 -9.60 11.47
C ILE A 604 -31.22 -10.58 12.46
N ASP A 605 -31.90 -11.59 11.94
CA ASP A 605 -32.26 -12.77 12.75
C ASP A 605 -31.01 -13.61 12.99
N LEU A 606 -30.46 -13.59 14.22
CA LEU A 606 -29.20 -14.25 14.56
C LEU A 606 -29.30 -15.79 14.57
N HIS A 607 -30.50 -16.36 14.55
CA HIS A 607 -30.73 -17.81 14.61
C HIS A 607 -31.01 -18.44 13.25
N GLN A 608 -30.80 -17.70 12.17
CA GLN A 608 -31.05 -18.20 10.82
C GLN A 608 -29.82 -18.94 10.26
N THR A 609 -30.06 -19.94 9.42
CA THR A 609 -29.06 -20.47 8.51
C THR A 609 -29.19 -19.75 7.16
N ILE A 610 -28.08 -19.19 6.68
CA ILE A 610 -28.03 -18.48 5.39
C ILE A 610 -27.33 -19.39 4.39
N ALA A 611 -27.95 -19.60 3.23
CA ALA A 611 -27.32 -20.35 2.14
C ALA A 611 -26.16 -19.56 1.52
N LEU A 612 -25.22 -20.28 0.90
CA LEU A 612 -24.15 -19.66 0.12
C LEU A 612 -24.70 -18.73 -0.97
N PRO A 613 -23.95 -17.68 -1.35
CA PRO A 613 -24.42 -16.67 -2.28
C PRO A 613 -24.71 -17.24 -3.67
N GLU A 614 -25.83 -16.83 -4.24
CA GLU A 614 -26.23 -17.14 -5.62
C GLU A 614 -26.02 -15.90 -6.48
N ASN A 615 -25.20 -15.98 -7.53
CA ASN A 615 -24.81 -14.81 -8.35
C ASN A 615 -24.26 -13.64 -7.51
N GLY A 616 -23.50 -13.95 -6.45
CA GLY A 616 -22.91 -12.97 -5.54
C GLY A 616 -23.90 -12.29 -4.59
N LYS A 617 -25.12 -12.83 -4.42
CA LYS A 617 -26.17 -12.26 -3.56
C LYS A 617 -26.54 -13.22 -2.43
N LEU A 618 -26.66 -12.68 -1.22
CA LEU A 618 -27.17 -13.39 -0.04
C LEU A 618 -28.63 -13.01 0.22
N LYS A 619 -29.45 -14.01 0.56
CA LYS A 619 -30.83 -13.80 1.01
C LYS A 619 -30.87 -13.95 2.53
N VAL A 620 -31.08 -12.86 3.24
CA VAL A 620 -31.00 -12.80 4.71
C VAL A 620 -32.36 -12.39 5.28
N LYS A 621 -32.87 -13.15 6.25
CA LYS A 621 -34.06 -12.78 7.01
C LYS A 621 -33.73 -11.66 7.97
N MET A 622 -34.50 -10.59 7.88
CA MET A 622 -34.29 -9.38 8.66
C MET A 622 -35.61 -8.84 9.16
N LYS A 623 -35.58 -8.20 10.33
CA LYS A 623 -36.70 -7.45 10.87
C LYS A 623 -36.54 -5.98 10.50
N SER A 624 -37.54 -5.43 9.84
CA SER A 624 -37.71 -4.00 9.61
C SER A 624 -38.92 -3.46 10.42
N PRO A 625 -39.15 -2.14 10.47
CA PRO A 625 -40.38 -1.56 11.02
C PRO A 625 -41.66 -2.10 10.36
N GLY A 626 -41.59 -2.50 9.09
CA GLY A 626 -42.71 -3.12 8.34
C GLY A 626 -42.92 -4.60 8.63
N GLY A 627 -42.09 -5.22 9.48
CA GLY A 627 -42.15 -6.64 9.82
C GLY A 627 -40.93 -7.43 9.36
N SER A 628 -41.02 -8.76 9.49
CA SER A 628 -39.98 -9.68 9.03
C SER A 628 -40.04 -9.82 7.51
N GLN A 629 -38.90 -9.66 6.86
CA GLN A 629 -38.76 -9.82 5.42
C GLN A 629 -37.42 -10.44 5.06
N THR A 630 -37.31 -10.98 3.84
CA THR A 630 -36.04 -11.43 3.30
C THR A 630 -35.42 -10.28 2.51
N ALA A 631 -34.25 -9.83 2.93
CA ALA A 631 -33.46 -8.81 2.24
C ALA A 631 -32.37 -9.47 1.39
N GLU A 632 -32.01 -8.81 0.30
CA GLU A 632 -30.91 -9.21 -0.56
C GLU A 632 -29.68 -8.37 -0.22
N MET A 633 -28.59 -9.04 0.17
CA MET A 633 -27.31 -8.39 0.48
C MET A 633 -26.31 -8.71 -0.62
N VAL A 634 -25.42 -7.76 -0.89
CA VAL A 634 -24.33 -7.89 -1.87
C VAL A 634 -22.98 -7.58 -1.21
N PRO A 635 -21.84 -8.02 -1.76
CA PRO A 635 -20.54 -7.62 -1.26
C PRO A 635 -20.44 -6.10 -1.17
N ILE A 636 -19.79 -5.59 -0.12
CA ILE A 636 -19.70 -4.16 0.15
C ILE A 636 -19.11 -3.35 -1.03
N ALA A 637 -18.21 -3.96 -1.80
CA ALA A 637 -17.63 -3.46 -3.05
C ALA A 637 -18.66 -3.18 -4.18
N LYS A 638 -19.88 -3.72 -4.09
CA LYS A 638 -20.95 -3.54 -5.08
C LYS A 638 -21.98 -2.50 -4.65
N THR A 639 -21.66 -1.68 -3.63
CA THR A 639 -22.58 -0.70 -3.06
C THR A 639 -22.02 0.70 -3.14
N VAL A 640 -22.93 1.67 -3.32
CA VAL A 640 -22.64 3.09 -3.14
C VAL A 640 -23.06 3.52 -1.73
N LEU A 641 -24.36 3.42 -1.45
CA LEU A 641 -24.94 3.59 -0.11
C LEU A 641 -25.28 2.21 0.46
N ARG A 642 -25.10 2.04 1.76
CA ARG A 642 -25.13 0.72 2.39
C ARG A 642 -25.35 0.74 3.90
N LYS A 643 -25.88 -0.36 4.40
CA LYS A 643 -25.76 -0.80 5.79
C LYS A 643 -25.03 -2.15 5.81
N SER A 644 -23.84 -2.21 6.39
CA SER A 644 -23.03 -3.43 6.52
C SER A 644 -22.97 -3.96 7.95
N VAL A 645 -23.39 -3.15 8.93
CA VAL A 645 -23.38 -3.48 10.37
C VAL A 645 -24.78 -3.27 10.95
N PHE A 646 -25.28 -4.27 11.68
CA PHE A 646 -26.69 -4.40 12.07
C PHE A 646 -26.92 -4.62 13.57
#